data_AF-A0A0D1LX34-F1
#
_entry.id   AF-A0A0D1LX34-F1
#
_cell.length_a   1.000
_cell.length_b   1.000
_cell.length_c   1.000
_cell.angle_alpha   90.00
_cell.angle_beta   90.00
_cell.angle_gamma   90.00
#
_symmetry.space_group_name_H-M   'P 1'
#
loop_
_entity.id
_entity.type
_entity.pdbx_description
1 polymer ?
#
loop_
_entity_poly.entity_id
_entity_poly.type
_entity_poly.pdbx_seq_one_letter_code
_entity_poly.pdbx_strand_id
1 'polypeptide(L)'
;MTQDIADAMIKLADAISQAQSDRAAAVEQATDAMTADNTTPVSLEDDTASAKATLQAVLDDPTATAADITDAINDFKNAIDDVRDDRQVVDEAAADALTAATNSGYADEQAVQQAMQDLQDVRDQAAADGATSADITAAQTALENALAAAKSTQDQAIADAQAIATNPVTNEPEVVAATQKLADLVAEAADGGDVSTADIVAAGQAITAAVADAESQRDDANDAAQSAITDAQATNQAEEPGVTAAISQLQDLLTQAANDDPNALTADIIAATAAVKQAVQDAAQAQQDARDAANAVDTAPVSSEQSVVDAKNELAKVVGDPTATVAEINAAQQALEDAVNDEKAKRDTTNEAADDALTTASNSDQADEPAVIAAQNALQQAQANAANDAGTTAEIADATKALTDAIAQAKADQQTARDAAAAVDTAPVSNKSGVKAAQTALEKVLADTGATVKEIEDDTNALENAVDAANSDREAANAKVDSAKLTAAGTAQANEPGVQDAIANLTALQNQAATDDANALTQDILDAITALQDAVTDAAGDQQEARLAADNALAQTKPVSHESATQDAMTKLQTLLADDSSTTADIQAATKALSQAVSDDTKVRTAANTAAASEIASAQNSTAANDAAVRDAVQALQDAVKTAASDSPDAVTQDILDRISDLKAAVTAAEQAQETKRSEAATILADDSETQPVTYEQATADAKVALQQVIDNPLATAADLQTAIDQYRDTAKATRAVRDDAMTAGADAVTSAQNSDQSGDERVVTAIQNLQQVMATAASDSPDALTADIEAAISAVKQAQVDAAKSRAEAADLATAALQQTGPVTNEADVATARTNLQTLIDDPTSTEQDLKNAMTGVSDGGNGSKD
;
A
#
# COMPACT_ATOMS: atom_id res chain seq x y z
N MET A 1 146.73 74.82 179.81
CA MET A 1 146.08 73.63 179.22
C MET A 1 144.57 73.90 179.16
N THR A 2 144.17 74.92 178.38
CA THR A 2 142.81 75.46 178.38
C THR A 2 142.34 75.90 176.98
N GLN A 3 143.01 75.47 175.89
CA GLN A 3 142.73 75.92 174.52
C GLN A 3 142.28 74.79 173.55
N ASP A 4 142.73 73.54 173.71
CA ASP A 4 142.40 72.44 172.78
C ASP A 4 140.94 71.91 172.85
N ILE A 5 140.23 72.13 173.97
CA ILE A 5 138.82 71.68 174.11
C ILE A 5 137.85 72.62 173.38
N ALA A 6 138.21 73.91 173.26
CA ALA A 6 137.37 74.89 172.56
C ALA A 6 137.32 74.60 171.04
N ASP A 7 138.44 74.23 170.43
CA ASP A 7 138.51 73.98 168.99
C ASP A 7 137.78 72.69 168.56
N ALA A 8 137.72 71.66 169.42
CA ALA A 8 137.00 70.42 169.13
C ALA A 8 135.47 70.59 169.20
N MET A 9 134.98 71.41 170.14
CA MET A 9 133.55 71.70 170.25
C MET A 9 133.04 72.55 169.09
N ILE A 10 133.87 73.43 168.54
CA ILE A 10 133.53 74.23 167.35
C ILE A 10 133.41 73.33 166.10
N LYS A 11 134.35 72.41 165.87
CA LYS A 11 134.26 71.47 164.72
C LYS A 11 133.06 70.51 164.78
N LEU A 12 132.68 70.05 165.97
CA LEU A 12 131.50 69.20 166.12
C LEU A 12 130.20 69.99 165.86
N ALA A 13 130.13 71.23 166.34
CA ALA A 13 129.00 72.12 166.07
C ALA A 13 128.86 72.46 164.58
N ASP A 14 129.98 72.67 163.87
CA ASP A 14 129.99 72.91 162.42
C ASP A 14 129.54 71.67 161.64
N ALA A 15 130.00 70.46 162.01
CA ALA A 15 129.60 69.23 161.33
C ALA A 15 128.10 68.89 161.52
N ILE A 16 127.55 69.13 162.71
CA ILE A 16 126.11 68.96 162.97
C ILE A 16 125.29 69.98 162.19
N SER A 17 125.75 71.24 162.15
CA SER A 17 125.07 72.30 161.39
C SER A 17 125.10 72.03 159.89
N GLN A 18 126.22 71.51 159.36
CA GLN A 18 126.33 71.13 157.95
C GLN A 18 125.40 69.96 157.61
N ALA A 19 125.36 68.89 158.42
CA ALA A 19 124.45 67.77 158.19
C ALA A 19 122.97 68.17 158.29
N GLN A 20 122.63 69.11 159.18
CA GLN A 20 121.28 69.69 159.26
C GLN A 20 120.96 70.55 158.04
N SER A 21 121.93 71.32 157.53
CA SER A 21 121.78 72.13 156.31
C SER A 21 121.61 71.25 155.07
N ASP A 22 122.38 70.17 154.94
CA ASP A 22 122.32 69.26 153.78
C ASP A 22 121.00 68.47 153.76
N ARG A 23 120.52 68.03 154.93
CA ARG A 23 119.19 67.40 155.04
C ARG A 23 118.09 68.41 154.72
N ALA A 24 118.18 69.66 155.18
CA ALA A 24 117.20 70.69 154.85
C ALA A 24 117.13 70.96 153.33
N ALA A 25 118.28 71.01 152.66
CA ALA A 25 118.35 71.15 151.20
C ALA A 25 117.79 69.93 150.45
N ALA A 26 118.02 68.70 150.94
CA ALA A 26 117.45 67.49 150.36
C ALA A 26 115.92 67.42 150.55
N VAL A 27 115.41 67.83 151.72
CA VAL A 27 113.96 67.96 151.98
C VAL A 27 113.34 68.99 151.04
N GLU A 28 113.99 70.13 150.82
CA GLU A 28 113.53 71.15 149.87
C GLU A 28 113.46 70.59 148.44
N GLN A 29 114.49 69.86 147.99
CA GLN A 29 114.48 69.20 146.68
C GLN A 29 113.42 68.11 146.54
N ALA A 30 113.15 67.33 147.59
CA ALA A 30 112.08 66.34 147.55
C ALA A 30 110.70 66.99 147.53
N THR A 31 110.53 68.06 148.31
CA THR A 31 109.30 68.85 148.31
C THR A 31 109.07 69.47 146.93
N ASP A 32 110.12 69.99 146.30
CA ASP A 32 110.10 70.52 144.94
C ASP A 32 109.80 69.42 143.92
N ALA A 33 110.43 68.24 144.02
CA ALA A 33 110.15 67.10 143.13
C ALA A 33 108.68 66.66 143.18
N MET A 34 108.02 66.76 144.34
CA MET A 34 106.61 66.39 144.51
C MET A 34 105.60 67.50 144.12
N THR A 35 106.07 68.67 143.69
CA THR A 35 105.19 69.73 143.19
C THR A 35 104.48 69.29 141.91
N ALA A 36 103.32 69.90 141.65
CA ALA A 36 102.53 69.62 140.46
C ALA A 36 103.37 69.77 139.19
N ASP A 37 104.17 70.84 139.09
CA ASP A 37 105.03 71.15 137.93
C ASP A 37 105.98 70.00 137.55
N ASN A 38 106.41 69.18 138.52
CA ASN A 38 107.32 68.06 138.30
C ASN A 38 106.62 66.72 138.06
N THR A 39 105.32 66.62 138.38
CA THR A 39 104.49 65.41 138.16
C THR A 39 103.54 65.52 136.97
N THR A 40 103.30 66.73 136.47
CA THR A 40 102.49 66.95 135.26
C THR A 40 103.15 66.32 134.03
N PRO A 41 102.39 65.76 133.07
CA PRO A 41 100.93 65.67 133.02
C PRO A 41 100.37 64.35 133.60
N VAL A 42 101.12 63.69 134.46
CA VAL A 42 100.74 62.39 135.03
C VAL A 42 100.38 62.49 136.51
N SER A 43 100.04 63.69 137.01
CA SER A 43 99.85 63.90 138.44
C SER A 43 98.60 63.19 139.00
N LEU A 44 97.63 62.93 138.12
CA LEU A 44 96.39 62.21 138.41
C LEU A 44 96.51 60.68 138.31
N GLU A 45 97.67 60.15 137.93
CA GLU A 45 97.87 58.70 137.85
C GLU A 45 98.01 58.07 139.23
N ASP A 46 97.40 56.90 139.41
CA ASP A 46 97.47 56.16 140.68
C ASP A 46 98.92 55.78 141.03
N ASP A 47 99.74 55.48 140.02
CA ASP A 47 101.16 55.15 140.19
C ASP A 47 102.00 56.39 140.56
N THR A 48 101.67 57.57 140.00
CA THR A 48 102.25 58.85 140.44
C THR A 48 101.89 59.17 141.89
N ALA A 49 100.64 58.96 142.29
CA ALA A 49 100.21 59.14 143.67
C ALA A 49 100.94 58.18 144.62
N SER A 50 101.17 56.94 144.19
CA SER A 50 101.90 55.91 144.94
C SER A 50 103.39 56.25 145.09
N ALA A 51 104.03 56.73 144.01
CA ALA A 51 105.40 57.20 144.04
C ALA A 51 105.54 58.40 145.00
N LYS A 52 104.60 59.35 144.95
CA LYS A 52 104.58 60.54 145.80
C LYS A 52 104.45 60.18 147.28
N ALA A 53 103.60 59.21 147.60
CA ALA A 53 103.46 58.69 148.95
C ALA A 53 104.76 58.02 149.46
N THR A 54 105.49 57.33 148.57
CA THR A 54 106.77 56.69 148.90
C THR A 54 107.85 57.72 149.22
N LEU A 55 107.98 58.77 148.40
CA LEU A 55 108.91 59.87 148.67
C LEU A 55 108.53 60.64 149.96
N GLN A 56 107.24 60.90 150.17
CA GLN A 56 106.76 61.57 151.39
C GLN A 56 107.08 60.75 152.65
N ALA A 57 106.94 59.43 152.60
CA ALA A 57 107.26 58.56 153.74
C ALA A 57 108.75 58.66 154.15
N VAL A 58 109.66 58.86 153.18
CA VAL A 58 111.09 59.07 153.46
C VAL A 58 111.34 60.46 154.06
N LEU A 59 110.60 61.49 153.62
CA LEU A 59 110.69 62.83 154.19
C LEU A 59 110.23 62.90 155.65
N ASP A 60 109.19 62.14 155.97
CA ASP A 60 108.60 62.09 157.31
C ASP A 60 109.47 61.35 158.34
N ASP A 61 110.47 60.57 157.90
CA ASP A 61 111.41 59.90 158.78
C ASP A 61 112.48 60.90 159.32
N PRO A 62 112.46 61.21 160.63
CA PRO A 62 113.39 62.17 161.23
C PRO A 62 114.83 61.66 161.28
N THR A 63 115.06 60.36 161.05
CA THR A 63 116.39 59.73 161.00
C THR A 63 116.95 59.65 159.59
N ALA A 64 116.12 59.85 158.55
CA ALA A 64 116.56 59.82 157.17
C ALA A 64 117.67 60.84 156.92
N THR A 65 118.75 60.36 156.34
CA THR A 65 119.89 61.17 155.96
C THR A 65 119.60 61.86 154.62
N ALA A 66 120.42 62.87 154.27
CA ALA A 66 120.31 63.53 152.97
C ALA A 66 120.47 62.54 151.78
N ALA A 67 121.22 61.45 151.98
CA ALA A 67 121.38 60.40 150.96
C ALA A 67 120.09 59.58 150.77
N ASP A 68 119.45 59.16 151.86
CA ASP A 68 118.19 58.39 151.82
C ASP A 68 117.08 59.19 151.10
N ILE A 69 117.00 60.49 151.38
CA ILE A 69 116.05 61.39 150.70
C ILE A 69 116.40 61.53 149.21
N THR A 70 117.69 61.62 148.85
CA THR A 70 118.12 61.75 147.46
C THR A 70 117.81 60.51 146.63
N ASP A 71 118.03 59.32 147.18
CA ASP A 71 117.70 58.06 146.49
C ASP A 71 116.19 57.94 146.28
N ALA A 72 115.38 58.27 147.29
CA ALA A 72 113.92 58.29 147.17
C ALA A 72 113.43 59.33 146.15
N ILE A 73 114.09 60.48 146.02
CA ILE A 73 113.80 61.46 144.96
C ILE A 73 114.05 60.85 143.58
N ASN A 74 115.14 60.10 143.42
CA ASN A 74 115.49 59.49 142.13
C ASN A 74 114.52 58.36 141.78
N ASP A 75 114.15 57.51 142.74
CA ASP A 75 113.14 56.47 142.54
C ASP A 75 111.77 57.07 142.19
N PHE A 76 111.39 58.16 142.86
CA PHE A 76 110.19 58.92 142.51
C PHE A 76 110.24 59.45 141.08
N LYS A 77 111.34 60.10 140.69
CA LYS A 77 111.51 60.63 139.32
C LYS A 77 111.44 59.52 138.27
N ASN A 78 112.11 58.38 138.51
CA ASN A 78 112.05 57.23 137.60
C ASN A 78 110.62 56.69 137.48
N ALA A 79 109.89 56.56 138.59
CA ALA A 79 108.49 56.11 138.55
C ALA A 79 107.58 57.11 137.80
N ILE A 80 107.80 58.43 137.94
CA ILE A 80 107.06 59.43 137.17
C ILE A 80 107.41 59.35 135.68
N ASP A 81 108.66 59.09 135.33
CA ASP A 81 109.08 58.92 133.94
C ASP A 81 108.50 57.64 133.32
N ASP A 82 108.47 56.52 134.05
CA ASP A 82 107.81 55.28 133.60
C ASP A 82 106.30 55.52 133.34
N VAL A 83 105.62 56.25 134.23
CA VAL A 83 104.20 56.60 134.06
C VAL A 83 103.98 57.53 132.86
N ARG A 84 104.94 58.42 132.54
CA ARG A 84 104.89 59.25 131.33
C ARG A 84 105.08 58.43 130.06
N ASP A 85 106.00 57.48 130.08
CA ASP A 85 106.25 56.57 128.95
C ASP A 85 105.00 55.70 128.68
N ASP A 86 104.39 55.13 129.73
CA ASP A 86 103.14 54.37 129.61
C ASP A 86 101.99 55.25 129.07
N ARG A 87 101.87 56.49 129.56
CA ARG A 87 100.87 57.46 129.04
C ARG A 87 101.11 57.77 127.56
N GLN A 88 102.36 57.93 127.14
CA GLN A 88 102.71 58.20 125.74
C GLN A 88 102.29 57.03 124.84
N VAL A 89 102.51 55.79 125.27
CA VAL A 89 102.07 54.61 124.51
C VAL A 89 100.55 54.59 124.33
N VAL A 90 99.78 54.91 125.38
CA VAL A 90 98.31 54.99 125.30
C VAL A 90 97.86 56.13 124.40
N ASP A 91 98.53 57.29 124.45
CA ASP A 91 98.21 58.45 123.61
C ASP A 91 98.52 58.20 122.12
N GLU A 92 99.65 57.54 121.82
CA GLU A 92 100.01 57.09 120.47
C GLU A 92 98.97 56.09 119.93
N ALA A 93 98.57 55.10 120.73
CA ALA A 93 97.52 54.15 120.36
C ALA A 93 96.16 54.84 120.09
N ALA A 94 95.82 55.85 120.89
CA ALA A 94 94.61 56.65 120.67
C ALA A 94 94.70 57.52 119.40
N ALA A 95 95.89 58.01 119.03
CA ALA A 95 96.13 58.73 117.77
C ALA A 95 95.95 57.83 116.55
N ASP A 96 96.47 56.62 116.64
CA ASP A 96 96.30 55.60 115.61
C ASP A 96 94.82 55.21 115.49
N ALA A 97 94.10 55.07 116.62
CA ALA A 97 92.66 54.80 116.62
C ALA A 97 91.86 55.95 115.97
N LEU A 98 92.19 57.21 116.26
CA LEU A 98 91.56 58.38 115.63
C LEU A 98 91.82 58.44 114.12
N THR A 99 93.05 58.15 113.71
CA THR A 99 93.47 58.10 112.30
C THR A 99 92.79 56.96 111.56
N ALA A 100 92.70 55.78 112.18
CA ALA A 100 91.99 54.63 111.64
C ALA A 100 90.49 54.91 111.50
N ALA A 101 89.87 55.58 112.49
CA ALA A 101 88.47 55.98 112.42
C ALA A 101 88.21 57.02 111.33
N THR A 102 89.07 58.04 111.21
CA THR A 102 88.99 59.09 110.17
C THR A 102 89.09 58.51 108.75
N ASN A 103 89.96 57.52 108.57
CA ASN A 103 90.16 56.85 107.29
C ASN A 103 89.25 55.63 107.10
N SER A 104 88.34 55.38 108.04
CA SER A 104 87.35 54.32 107.86
C SER A 104 86.19 54.82 107.00
N GLY A 105 85.52 53.91 106.30
CA GLY A 105 84.25 54.19 105.61
C GLY A 105 83.08 54.52 106.55
N TYR A 106 83.34 54.68 107.85
CA TYR A 106 82.34 55.01 108.86
C TYR A 106 82.62 56.38 109.50
N ALA A 107 83.61 57.14 108.99
CA ALA A 107 84.00 58.44 109.55
C ALA A 107 82.85 59.47 109.53
N ASP A 108 81.89 59.30 108.61
CA ASP A 108 80.71 60.16 108.49
C ASP A 108 79.53 59.72 109.36
N GLU A 109 79.61 58.54 109.99
CA GLU A 109 78.55 58.06 110.87
C GLU A 109 78.54 58.87 112.18
N GLN A 110 77.36 59.39 112.53
CA GLN A 110 77.22 60.39 113.60
C GLN A 110 77.77 59.90 114.96
N ALA A 111 77.59 58.61 115.27
CA ALA A 111 78.10 58.01 116.49
C ALA A 111 79.64 57.85 116.49
N VAL A 112 80.24 57.62 115.32
CA VAL A 112 81.70 57.54 115.14
C VAL A 112 82.31 58.93 115.26
N GLN A 113 81.73 59.94 114.61
CA GLN A 113 82.17 61.34 114.77
C GLN A 113 82.16 61.80 116.22
N GLN A 114 81.08 61.47 116.96
CA GLN A 114 81.00 61.81 118.38
C GLN A 114 82.07 61.09 119.20
N ALA A 115 82.31 59.79 118.96
CA ALA A 115 83.32 59.05 119.70
C ALA A 115 84.76 59.46 119.34
N MET A 116 85.01 59.88 118.09
CA MET A 116 86.28 60.50 117.69
C MET A 116 86.49 61.83 118.42
N GLN A 117 85.45 62.66 118.49
CA GLN A 117 85.51 63.92 119.22
C GLN A 117 85.76 63.67 120.72
N ASP A 118 85.04 62.73 121.33
CA ASP A 118 85.20 62.38 122.75
C ASP A 118 86.62 61.85 123.04
N LEU A 119 87.20 61.04 122.15
CA LEU A 119 88.59 60.57 122.28
C LEU A 119 89.59 61.71 122.15
N GLN A 120 89.40 62.62 121.19
CA GLN A 120 90.25 63.80 121.04
C GLN A 120 90.18 64.71 122.27
N ASP A 121 88.97 64.95 122.79
CA ASP A 121 88.74 65.78 123.97
C ASP A 121 89.43 65.18 125.21
N VAL A 122 89.33 63.85 125.41
CA VAL A 122 89.97 63.17 126.55
C VAL A 122 91.50 63.18 126.42
N ARG A 123 92.06 63.06 125.22
CA ARG A 123 93.51 63.21 124.98
C ARG A 123 94.00 64.62 125.28
N ASP A 124 93.28 65.63 124.81
CA ASP A 124 93.61 67.03 125.10
C ASP A 124 93.54 67.31 126.62
N GLN A 125 92.53 66.74 127.29
CA GLN A 125 92.38 66.84 128.74
C GLN A 125 93.51 66.11 129.50
N ALA A 126 93.95 64.94 129.01
CA ALA A 126 95.07 64.20 129.54
C ALA A 126 96.40 64.96 129.42
N ALA A 127 96.69 65.57 128.26
CA ALA A 127 97.87 66.39 128.06
C ALA A 127 97.91 67.62 128.98
N ALA A 128 96.73 68.11 129.38
CA ALA A 128 96.54 69.20 130.34
C ALA A 128 96.46 68.74 131.82
N ASP A 129 96.80 67.48 132.12
CA ASP A 129 96.77 66.88 133.48
C ASP A 129 95.37 66.85 134.11
N GLY A 130 94.33 66.72 133.27
CA GLY A 130 92.92 66.69 133.66
C GLY A 130 92.22 65.35 133.43
N ALA A 131 92.92 64.34 132.90
CA ALA A 131 92.42 62.98 132.68
C ALA A 131 93.54 61.93 132.86
N THR A 132 93.16 60.67 133.10
CA THR A 132 94.06 59.52 133.33
C THR A 132 94.32 58.70 132.05
N SER A 133 95.34 57.82 132.04
CA SER A 133 95.54 56.88 130.92
C SER A 133 94.33 55.95 130.75
N ALA A 134 93.65 55.65 131.85
CA ALA A 134 92.42 54.86 131.85
C ALA A 134 91.26 55.58 131.13
N ASP A 135 91.16 56.91 131.25
CA ASP A 135 90.15 57.70 130.54
C ASP A 135 90.38 57.68 129.03
N ILE A 136 91.64 57.84 128.57
CA ILE A 136 91.99 57.72 127.13
C ILE A 136 91.62 56.32 126.62
N THR A 137 91.96 55.28 127.37
CA THR A 137 91.64 53.89 127.02
C THR A 137 90.12 53.66 126.93
N ALA A 138 89.36 54.25 127.85
CA ALA A 138 87.90 54.16 127.85
C ALA A 138 87.27 54.87 126.64
N ALA A 139 87.76 56.07 126.30
CA ALA A 139 87.29 56.79 125.11
C ALA A 139 87.72 56.09 123.81
N GLN A 140 88.90 55.48 123.77
CA GLN A 140 89.36 54.66 122.64
C GLN A 140 88.45 53.43 122.47
N THR A 141 88.10 52.76 123.56
CA THR A 141 87.15 51.63 123.55
C THR A 141 85.76 52.09 123.07
N ALA A 142 85.32 53.29 123.43
CA ALA A 142 84.06 53.86 122.94
C ALA A 142 84.09 54.10 121.43
N LEU A 143 85.20 54.60 120.89
CA LEU A 143 85.41 54.77 119.45
C LEU A 143 85.42 53.42 118.70
N GLU A 144 86.11 52.41 119.23
CA GLU A 144 86.12 51.05 118.67
C GLU A 144 84.70 50.44 118.65
N ASN A 145 83.93 50.62 119.72
CA ASN A 145 82.54 50.18 119.78
C ASN A 145 81.63 50.93 118.80
N ALA A 146 81.84 52.24 118.62
CA ALA A 146 81.08 53.03 117.65
C ALA A 146 81.37 52.58 116.21
N LEU A 147 82.63 52.31 115.86
CA LEU A 147 83.02 51.74 114.57
C LEU A 147 82.42 50.35 114.34
N ALA A 148 82.44 49.48 115.36
CA ALA A 148 81.84 48.15 115.28
C ALA A 148 80.31 48.21 115.09
N ALA A 149 79.63 49.13 115.76
CA ALA A 149 78.19 49.35 115.61
C ALA A 149 77.82 49.92 114.24
N ALA A 150 78.61 50.86 113.71
CA ALA A 150 78.45 51.40 112.37
C ALA A 150 78.60 50.31 111.31
N LYS A 151 79.67 49.49 111.42
CA LYS A 151 79.85 48.32 110.56
C LYS A 151 78.68 47.35 110.63
N SER A 152 78.22 47.02 111.83
CA SER A 152 77.07 46.12 112.01
C SER A 152 75.79 46.67 111.39
N THR A 153 75.61 47.99 111.37
CA THR A 153 74.42 48.64 110.80
C THR A 153 74.47 48.61 109.27
N GLN A 154 75.64 48.89 108.67
CA GLN A 154 75.85 48.77 107.22
C GLN A 154 75.68 47.32 106.75
N ASP A 155 76.26 46.35 107.46
CA ASP A 155 76.11 44.90 107.15
C ASP A 155 74.65 44.47 107.20
N GLN A 156 73.87 44.98 108.15
CA GLN A 156 72.43 44.73 108.23
C GLN A 156 71.66 45.37 107.07
N ALA A 157 71.99 46.61 106.69
CA ALA A 157 71.36 47.28 105.55
C ALA A 157 71.64 46.55 104.22
N ILE A 158 72.86 46.01 104.06
CA ILE A 158 73.22 45.15 102.92
C ILE A 158 72.40 43.86 102.93
N ALA A 159 72.32 43.18 104.08
CA ALA A 159 71.54 41.95 104.21
C ALA A 159 70.05 42.18 103.91
N ASP A 160 69.48 43.27 104.40
CA ASP A 160 68.08 43.64 104.15
C ASP A 160 67.83 43.94 102.66
N ALA A 161 68.74 44.67 102.01
CA ALA A 161 68.64 44.99 100.59
C ALA A 161 68.84 43.75 99.69
N GLN A 162 69.74 42.83 100.07
CA GLN A 162 69.95 41.55 99.37
C GLN A 162 68.82 40.54 99.59
N ALA A 163 68.08 40.65 100.70
CA ALA A 163 66.95 39.79 101.02
C ALA A 163 65.66 40.20 100.29
N ILE A 164 65.66 41.32 99.55
CA ILE A 164 64.51 41.73 98.73
C ILE A 164 64.28 40.65 97.67
N ALA A 165 63.10 40.02 97.73
CA ALA A 165 62.70 39.04 96.73
C ALA A 165 62.44 39.75 95.39
N THR A 166 63.07 39.25 94.32
CA THR A 166 62.90 39.77 92.95
C THR A 166 62.10 38.83 92.05
N ASN A 167 61.90 37.57 92.46
CA ASN A 167 61.07 36.61 91.74
C ASN A 167 59.59 37.00 91.89
N PRO A 168 58.78 36.99 90.81
CA PRO A 168 59.04 36.38 89.48
C PRO A 168 59.54 37.34 88.40
N VAL A 169 60.07 38.50 88.77
CA VAL A 169 60.50 39.56 87.84
C VAL A 169 62.02 39.77 87.87
N THR A 170 62.79 38.77 88.29
CA THR A 170 64.24 38.89 88.49
C THR A 170 64.95 39.27 87.20
N ASN A 171 64.46 38.74 86.07
CA ASN A 171 65.06 38.92 84.76
C ASN A 171 64.59 40.17 84.02
N GLU A 172 63.71 40.98 84.62
CA GLU A 172 63.23 42.21 83.98
C GLU A 172 64.34 43.27 83.93
N PRO A 173 64.49 44.01 82.81
CA PRO A 173 65.64 44.90 82.59
C PRO A 173 65.87 45.90 83.73
N GLU A 174 64.80 46.50 84.24
CA GLU A 174 64.85 47.49 85.32
C GLU A 174 65.19 46.86 86.68
N VAL A 175 64.73 45.63 86.95
CA VAL A 175 65.04 44.87 88.18
C VAL A 175 66.49 44.39 88.16
N VAL A 176 66.97 43.88 87.02
CA VAL A 176 68.38 43.53 86.80
C VAL A 176 69.27 44.74 87.00
N ALA A 177 68.90 45.90 86.45
CA ALA A 177 69.68 47.13 86.62
C ALA A 177 69.71 47.60 88.09
N ALA A 178 68.59 47.53 88.81
CA ALA A 178 68.51 47.91 90.21
C ALA A 178 69.30 46.96 91.13
N THR A 179 69.23 45.65 90.89
CA THR A 179 70.00 44.64 91.63
C THR A 179 71.49 44.72 91.35
N GLN A 180 71.89 44.99 90.10
CA GLN A 180 73.29 45.24 89.74
C GLN A 180 73.82 46.47 90.47
N LYS A 181 73.04 47.55 90.56
CA LYS A 181 73.44 48.75 91.31
C LYS A 181 73.68 48.47 92.80
N LEU A 182 72.88 47.61 93.43
CA LEU A 182 73.15 47.15 94.80
C LEU A 182 74.41 46.30 94.86
N ALA A 183 74.61 45.36 93.93
CA ALA A 183 75.80 44.53 93.89
C ALA A 183 77.09 45.36 93.77
N ASP A 184 77.07 46.42 92.96
CA ASP A 184 78.18 47.36 92.82
C ASP A 184 78.49 48.08 94.14
N LEU A 185 77.46 48.57 94.85
CA LEU A 185 77.64 49.22 96.17
C LEU A 185 78.15 48.25 97.25
N VAL A 186 77.69 46.99 97.23
CA VAL A 186 78.18 45.96 98.17
C VAL A 186 79.66 45.63 97.91
N ALA A 187 80.07 45.56 96.64
CA ALA A 187 81.47 45.36 96.28
C ALA A 187 82.34 46.53 96.74
N GLU A 188 81.88 47.77 96.52
CA GLU A 188 82.57 48.98 96.98
C GLU A 188 82.71 49.03 98.50
N ALA A 189 81.67 48.63 99.24
CA ALA A 189 81.71 48.55 100.71
C ALA A 189 82.70 47.48 101.21
N ALA A 190 82.79 46.32 100.55
CA ALA A 190 83.71 45.24 100.92
C ALA A 190 85.19 45.61 100.74
N ASP A 191 85.50 46.48 99.77
CA ASP A 191 86.85 46.98 99.50
C ASP A 191 87.26 48.16 100.42
N GLY A 192 86.40 48.55 101.36
CA GLY A 192 86.64 49.66 102.29
C GLY A 192 86.37 51.04 101.67
N GLY A 193 85.57 51.11 100.60
CA GLY A 193 85.12 52.36 99.97
C GLY A 193 84.16 53.17 100.85
N ASP A 194 83.95 54.42 100.47
CA ASP A 194 83.07 55.37 101.14
C ASP A 194 81.60 55.13 100.75
N VAL A 195 81.01 54.09 101.34
CA VAL A 195 79.61 53.69 101.08
C VAL A 195 78.76 53.98 102.30
N SER A 196 77.88 54.97 102.20
CA SER A 196 76.99 55.29 103.32
C SER A 196 75.88 54.25 103.50
N THR A 197 75.45 54.05 104.75
CA THR A 197 74.25 53.24 105.04
C THR A 197 73.03 53.73 104.26
N ALA A 198 72.93 55.04 104.00
CA ALA A 198 71.85 55.65 103.25
C ALA A 198 71.82 55.25 101.76
N ASP A 199 72.99 55.08 101.12
CA ASP A 199 73.07 54.68 99.71
C ASP A 199 72.62 53.23 99.49
N ILE A 200 72.96 52.33 100.42
CA ILE A 200 72.47 50.94 100.41
C ILE A 200 70.96 50.89 100.60
N VAL A 201 70.42 51.68 101.53
CA VAL A 201 68.97 51.79 101.74
C VAL A 201 68.27 52.34 100.50
N ALA A 202 68.83 53.36 99.85
CA ALA A 202 68.30 53.91 98.62
C ALA A 202 68.33 52.91 97.46
N ALA A 203 69.38 52.08 97.37
CA ALA A 203 69.44 50.98 96.39
C ALA A 203 68.39 49.90 96.68
N GLY A 204 68.19 49.52 97.95
CA GLY A 204 67.10 48.61 98.34
C GLY A 204 65.70 49.16 98.02
N GLN A 205 65.48 50.46 98.22
CA GLN A 205 64.25 51.14 97.80
C GLN A 205 64.08 51.15 96.28
N ALA A 206 65.16 51.36 95.52
CA ALA A 206 65.13 51.31 94.06
C ALA A 206 64.82 49.90 93.53
N ILE A 207 65.36 48.85 94.15
CA ILE A 207 64.99 47.45 93.83
C ILE A 207 63.51 47.22 94.14
N THR A 208 63.04 47.64 95.31
CA THR A 208 61.63 47.49 95.69
C THR A 208 60.69 48.19 94.70
N ALA A 209 61.04 49.41 94.26
CA ALA A 209 60.28 50.15 93.27
C ALA A 209 60.31 49.46 91.89
N ALA A 210 61.48 49.03 91.43
CA ALA A 210 61.63 48.32 90.15
C ALA A 210 60.86 46.99 90.14
N VAL A 211 60.90 46.23 91.24
CA VAL A 211 60.13 44.98 91.40
C VAL A 211 58.64 45.29 91.38
N ALA A 212 58.16 46.26 92.14
CA ALA A 212 56.74 46.62 92.16
C ALA A 212 56.22 47.08 90.79
N ASP A 213 57.00 47.91 90.07
CA ASP A 213 56.65 48.36 88.73
C ASP A 213 56.65 47.20 87.72
N ALA A 214 57.64 46.30 87.81
CA ALA A 214 57.73 45.12 86.97
C ALA A 214 56.62 44.10 87.25
N GLU A 215 56.27 43.86 88.51
CA GLU A 215 55.15 43.01 88.91
C GLU A 215 53.82 43.59 88.39
N SER A 216 53.61 44.90 88.55
CA SER A 216 52.41 45.56 88.00
C SER A 216 52.32 45.41 86.49
N GLN A 217 53.42 45.59 85.75
CA GLN A 217 53.44 45.40 84.30
C GLN A 217 53.24 43.93 83.90
N ARG A 218 53.79 43.01 84.67
CA ARG A 218 53.62 41.56 84.48
C ARG A 218 52.17 41.14 84.68
N ASP A 219 51.52 41.63 85.73
CA ASP A 219 50.12 41.35 86.02
C ASP A 219 49.22 41.88 84.89
N ASP A 220 49.43 43.12 84.45
CA ASP A 220 48.71 43.69 83.30
C ASP A 220 48.90 42.85 82.01
N ALA A 221 50.13 42.39 81.75
CA ALA A 221 50.44 41.54 80.61
C ALA A 221 49.80 40.15 80.72
N ASN A 222 49.81 39.54 81.91
CA ASN A 222 49.18 38.24 82.18
C ASN A 222 47.65 38.31 82.02
N ASP A 223 47.02 39.36 82.54
CA ASP A 223 45.57 39.60 82.40
C ASP A 223 45.19 39.82 80.93
N ALA A 224 45.99 40.60 80.20
CA ALA A 224 45.80 40.81 78.76
C ALA A 224 45.97 39.52 77.95
N ALA A 225 46.97 38.70 78.30
CA ALA A 225 47.22 37.40 77.68
C ALA A 225 46.07 36.42 77.95
N GLN A 226 45.62 36.32 79.21
CA GLN A 226 44.52 35.45 79.58
C GLN A 226 43.21 35.87 78.91
N SER A 227 42.95 37.17 78.83
CA SER A 227 41.82 37.73 78.08
C SER A 227 41.92 37.38 76.59
N ALA A 228 43.09 37.55 75.97
CA ALA A 228 43.30 37.20 74.57
C ALA A 228 43.11 35.70 74.28
N ILE A 229 43.52 34.81 75.19
CA ILE A 229 43.25 33.37 75.10
C ILE A 229 41.74 33.11 75.14
N THR A 230 41.04 33.66 76.13
CA THR A 230 39.59 33.48 76.27
C THR A 230 38.83 34.03 75.07
N ASP A 231 39.20 35.21 74.59
CA ASP A 231 38.61 35.83 73.40
C ASP A 231 38.85 34.97 72.16
N ALA A 232 40.08 34.48 71.94
CA ALA A 232 40.42 33.61 70.82
C ALA A 232 39.64 32.28 70.86
N GLN A 233 39.52 31.66 72.02
CA GLN A 233 38.72 30.43 72.23
C GLN A 233 37.22 30.64 72.03
N ALA A 234 36.72 31.86 72.20
CA ALA A 234 35.33 32.20 71.97
C ALA A 234 35.02 32.52 70.50
N THR A 235 36.03 32.63 69.65
CA THR A 235 35.84 32.88 68.21
C THR A 235 35.48 31.60 67.46
N ASN A 236 34.91 31.75 66.26
CA ASN A 236 34.67 30.61 65.37
C ASN A 236 35.95 30.02 64.77
N GLN A 237 37.09 30.70 64.96
CA GLN A 237 38.40 30.28 64.49
C GLN A 237 39.16 29.49 65.57
N ALA A 238 38.55 29.20 66.71
CA ALA A 238 39.20 28.53 67.84
C ALA A 238 39.81 27.17 67.47
N GLU A 239 39.19 26.44 66.52
CA GLU A 239 39.64 25.13 66.05
C GLU A 239 40.65 25.22 64.88
N GLU A 240 40.96 26.42 64.39
CA GLU A 240 41.93 26.58 63.31
C GLU A 240 43.35 26.25 63.82
N PRO A 241 44.15 25.46 63.07
CA PRO A 241 45.48 25.04 63.51
C PRO A 241 46.42 26.19 63.89
N GLY A 242 46.32 27.34 63.21
CA GLY A 242 47.11 28.53 63.52
C GLY A 242 46.73 29.19 64.85
N VAL A 243 45.44 29.22 65.18
CA VAL A 243 44.92 29.83 66.42
C VAL A 243 45.23 28.93 67.62
N THR A 244 44.99 27.63 67.50
CA THR A 244 45.33 26.65 68.55
C THR A 244 46.82 26.65 68.88
N ALA A 245 47.69 26.71 67.87
CA ALA A 245 49.13 26.80 68.05
C ALA A 245 49.56 28.09 68.78
N ALA A 246 49.01 29.25 68.38
CA ALA A 246 49.33 30.53 69.03
C ALA A 246 48.85 30.59 70.49
N ILE A 247 47.66 30.07 70.78
CA ILE A 247 47.13 29.96 72.16
C ILE A 247 48.06 29.09 73.01
N SER A 248 48.46 27.92 72.50
CA SER A 248 49.36 27.01 73.23
C SER A 248 50.71 27.68 73.52
N GLN A 249 51.28 28.39 72.55
CA GLN A 249 52.54 29.11 72.74
C GLN A 249 52.44 30.18 73.82
N LEU A 250 51.33 30.94 73.87
CA LEU A 250 51.11 31.94 74.91
C LEU A 250 50.90 31.30 76.29
N GLN A 251 50.20 30.17 76.38
CA GLN A 251 50.02 29.42 77.63
C GLN A 251 51.34 28.88 78.19
N ASP A 252 52.21 28.36 77.31
CA ASP A 252 53.55 27.90 77.67
C ASP A 252 54.39 29.07 78.19
N LEU A 253 54.31 30.23 77.54
CA LEU A 253 55.04 31.42 77.94
C LEU A 253 54.57 32.00 79.28
N LEU A 254 53.26 32.02 79.55
CA LEU A 254 52.70 32.38 80.86
C LEU A 254 53.22 31.44 81.97
N THR A 255 53.32 30.15 81.67
CA THR A 255 53.86 29.16 82.61
C THR A 255 55.34 29.38 82.87
N GLN A 256 56.13 29.69 81.84
CA GLN A 256 57.56 30.00 81.99
C GLN A 256 57.78 31.28 82.79
N ALA A 257 57.01 32.34 82.50
CA ALA A 257 57.09 33.61 83.22
C ALA A 257 56.77 33.48 84.72
N ALA A 258 55.77 32.67 85.07
CA ALA A 258 55.43 32.38 86.47
C ALA A 258 56.55 31.66 87.24
N ASN A 259 57.49 31.04 86.53
CA ASN A 259 58.67 30.38 87.10
C ASN A 259 59.94 31.23 87.03
N ASP A 260 59.83 32.53 86.70
CA ASP A 260 60.95 33.46 86.56
C ASP A 260 61.97 33.00 85.49
N ASP A 261 61.49 32.42 84.39
CA ASP A 261 62.34 32.01 83.26
C ASP A 261 62.88 33.25 82.51
N PRO A 262 64.20 33.34 82.26
CA PRO A 262 64.81 34.48 81.58
C PRO A 262 64.35 34.68 80.12
N ASN A 263 63.68 33.71 79.51
CA ASN A 263 63.14 33.79 78.14
C ASN A 263 61.63 34.12 78.09
N ALA A 264 61.02 34.39 79.24
CA ALA A 264 59.60 34.70 79.34
C ALA A 264 59.41 36.08 80.01
N LEU A 265 60.00 37.11 79.40
CA LEU A 265 59.90 38.48 79.89
C LEU A 265 58.52 39.08 79.62
N THR A 266 58.22 40.21 80.26
CA THR A 266 56.91 40.86 80.11
C THR A 266 56.67 41.27 78.65
N ALA A 267 57.75 41.67 77.96
CA ALA A 267 57.72 41.96 76.52
C ALA A 267 57.37 40.73 75.66
N ASP A 268 57.85 39.54 76.02
CA ASP A 268 57.57 38.30 75.27
C ASP A 268 56.08 37.93 75.40
N ILE A 269 55.49 38.08 76.59
CA ILE A 269 54.06 37.85 76.83
C ILE A 269 53.22 38.80 75.98
N ILE A 270 53.59 40.09 75.92
CA ILE A 270 52.92 41.09 75.09
C ILE A 270 53.02 40.69 73.60
N ALA A 271 54.19 40.25 73.14
CA ALA A 271 54.39 39.83 71.76
C ALA A 271 53.57 38.58 71.40
N ALA A 272 53.58 37.55 72.26
CA ALA A 272 52.78 36.33 72.06
C ALA A 272 51.26 36.61 72.14
N THR A 273 50.84 37.55 73.00
CA THR A 273 49.46 38.05 73.05
C THR A 273 49.03 38.70 71.73
N ALA A 274 49.92 39.50 71.11
CA ALA A 274 49.67 40.07 69.79
C ALA A 274 49.61 38.98 68.70
N ALA A 275 50.46 37.95 68.79
CA ALA A 275 50.47 36.83 67.86
C ALA A 275 49.16 36.03 67.90
N VAL A 276 48.57 35.80 69.08
CA VAL A 276 47.24 35.17 69.21
C VAL A 276 46.17 35.99 68.50
N LYS A 277 46.15 37.32 68.71
CA LYS A 277 45.19 38.22 68.03
C LYS A 277 45.36 38.21 66.51
N GLN A 278 46.61 38.16 66.02
CA GLN A 278 46.88 38.08 64.58
C GLN A 278 46.45 36.73 64.00
N ALA A 279 46.73 35.62 64.68
CA ALA A 279 46.34 34.28 64.24
C ALA A 279 44.82 34.17 64.07
N VAL A 280 44.03 34.77 64.96
CA VAL A 280 42.57 34.83 64.85
C VAL A 280 42.13 35.63 63.61
N GLN A 281 42.78 36.76 63.33
CA GLN A 281 42.47 37.59 62.15
C GLN A 281 42.81 36.86 60.84
N ASP A 282 44.00 36.25 60.76
CA ASP A 282 44.45 35.51 59.59
C ASP A 282 43.53 34.31 59.32
N ALA A 283 43.13 33.59 60.38
CA ALA A 283 42.17 32.49 60.30
C ALA A 283 40.78 32.95 59.83
N ALA A 284 40.29 34.09 60.32
CA ALA A 284 39.01 34.66 59.89
C ALA A 284 39.03 35.04 58.40
N GLN A 285 40.14 35.65 57.94
CA GLN A 285 40.33 35.97 56.52
C GLN A 285 40.40 34.71 55.66
N ALA A 286 41.17 33.70 56.08
CA ALA A 286 41.28 32.44 55.34
C ALA A 286 39.95 31.70 55.23
N GLN A 287 39.14 31.69 56.29
CA GLN A 287 37.77 31.15 56.23
C GLN A 287 36.89 31.94 55.26
N GLN A 288 36.98 33.28 55.24
CA GLN A 288 36.21 34.09 54.31
C GLN A 288 36.61 33.81 52.86
N ASP A 289 37.92 33.75 52.57
CA ASP A 289 38.44 33.44 51.24
C ASP A 289 37.97 32.05 50.77
N ALA A 290 37.97 31.05 51.66
CA ALA A 290 37.47 29.72 51.37
C ALA A 290 35.95 29.71 51.08
N ARG A 291 35.15 30.48 51.84
CA ARG A 291 33.71 30.63 51.57
C ARG A 291 33.44 31.33 50.24
N ASP A 292 34.23 32.34 49.89
CA ASP A 292 34.10 33.06 48.62
C ASP A 292 34.45 32.15 47.42
N ALA A 293 35.51 31.35 47.54
CA ALA A 293 35.87 30.33 46.55
C ALA A 293 34.79 29.27 46.39
N ALA A 294 34.28 28.72 47.51
CA ALA A 294 33.19 27.75 47.52
C ALA A 294 31.91 28.28 46.83
N ASN A 295 31.53 29.54 47.08
CA ASN A 295 30.35 30.15 46.47
C ASN A 295 30.52 30.46 44.96
N ALA A 296 31.75 30.45 44.45
CA ALA A 296 32.06 30.73 43.06
C ALA A 296 32.05 29.50 42.15
N VAL A 297 31.85 28.29 42.68
CA VAL A 297 31.81 27.06 41.89
C VAL A 297 30.66 27.10 40.89
N ASP A 298 31.00 27.06 39.60
CA ASP A 298 30.03 27.03 38.51
C ASP A 298 29.49 25.61 38.28
N THR A 299 28.20 25.43 38.57
CA THR A 299 27.51 24.16 38.40
C THR A 299 26.93 23.98 37.01
N ALA A 300 26.90 25.02 36.17
CA ALA A 300 26.36 24.92 34.83
C ALA A 300 27.27 24.06 33.92
N PRO A 301 26.69 23.36 32.93
CA PRO A 301 25.26 23.23 32.65
C PRO A 301 24.56 22.09 33.43
N VAL A 302 25.22 21.49 34.43
CA VAL A 302 24.77 20.29 35.15
C VAL A 302 24.13 20.61 36.50
N SER A 303 23.65 21.83 36.71
CA SER A 303 23.16 22.30 38.01
C SER A 303 21.91 21.55 38.47
N SER A 304 21.14 21.01 37.52
CA SER A 304 19.90 20.27 37.78
C SER A 304 20.10 18.77 38.01
N GLU A 305 21.33 18.26 37.91
CA GLU A 305 21.62 16.85 38.15
C GLU A 305 21.60 16.55 39.66
N GLN A 306 20.99 15.44 40.05
CA GLN A 306 20.73 15.15 41.46
C GLN A 306 22.01 15.11 42.31
N SER A 307 23.09 14.53 41.80
CA SER A 307 24.40 14.48 42.47
C SER A 307 25.00 15.87 42.69
N VAL A 308 24.87 16.78 41.72
CA VAL A 308 25.31 18.18 41.81
C VAL A 308 24.44 18.95 42.79
N VAL A 309 23.13 18.76 42.76
CA VAL A 309 22.18 19.35 43.74
C VAL A 309 22.52 18.92 45.16
N ASP A 310 22.77 17.62 45.37
CA ASP A 310 23.13 17.07 46.67
C ASP A 310 24.47 17.63 47.18
N ALA A 311 25.50 17.67 46.33
CA ALA A 311 26.80 18.24 46.69
C ALA A 311 26.71 19.76 46.97
N LYS A 312 25.88 20.49 46.20
CA LYS A 312 25.64 21.93 46.40
C LYS A 312 24.95 22.19 47.74
N ASN A 313 24.00 21.35 48.13
CA ASN A 313 23.33 21.45 49.43
C ASN A 313 24.29 21.16 50.60
N GLU A 314 25.17 20.17 50.48
CA GLU A 314 26.16 19.90 51.52
C GLU A 314 27.21 21.03 51.60
N LEU A 315 27.65 21.57 50.48
CA LEU A 315 28.50 22.76 50.45
C LEU A 315 27.84 23.95 51.15
N ALA A 316 26.57 24.23 50.86
CA ALA A 316 25.82 25.31 51.49
C ALA A 316 25.71 25.13 53.02
N LYS A 317 25.59 23.89 53.48
CA LYS A 317 25.56 23.55 54.92
C LYS A 317 26.92 23.82 55.58
N VAL A 318 28.02 23.42 54.96
CA VAL A 318 29.38 23.67 55.49
C VAL A 318 29.74 25.15 55.44
N VAL A 319 29.48 25.84 54.32
CA VAL A 319 29.74 27.29 54.18
C VAL A 319 28.89 28.10 55.16
N GLY A 320 27.65 27.66 55.43
CA GLY A 320 26.73 28.27 56.38
C GLY A 320 27.06 28.03 57.85
N ASP A 321 27.93 27.05 58.16
CA ASP A 321 28.44 26.84 59.51
C ASP A 321 29.56 27.84 59.81
N PRO A 322 29.37 28.79 60.74
CA PRO A 322 30.37 29.79 61.04
C PRO A 322 31.66 29.20 61.63
N THR A 323 31.60 28.01 62.24
CA THR A 323 32.73 27.30 62.86
C THR A 323 33.46 26.35 61.92
N ALA A 324 32.93 26.14 60.70
CA ALA A 324 33.61 25.31 59.71
C ALA A 324 35.02 25.82 59.45
N THR A 325 35.97 24.91 59.55
CA THR A 325 37.37 25.18 59.26
C THR A 325 37.60 25.35 57.76
N VAL A 326 38.70 26.01 57.39
CA VAL A 326 39.13 26.12 55.98
C VAL A 326 39.20 24.74 55.30
N ALA A 327 39.65 23.71 56.02
CA ALA A 327 39.76 22.35 55.49
C ALA A 327 38.39 21.73 55.16
N GLU A 328 37.39 21.92 56.03
CA GLU A 328 36.04 21.41 55.80
C GLU A 328 35.36 22.11 54.62
N ILE A 329 35.52 23.44 54.51
CA ILE A 329 34.98 24.22 53.37
C ILE A 329 35.61 23.75 52.06
N ASN A 330 36.94 23.62 52.01
CA ASN A 330 37.65 23.15 50.81
C ASN A 330 37.26 21.72 50.42
N ALA A 331 37.05 20.83 51.40
CA ALA A 331 36.61 19.46 51.12
C ALA A 331 35.21 19.41 50.51
N ALA A 332 34.27 20.21 51.03
CA ALA A 332 32.93 20.31 50.47
C ALA A 332 32.93 20.99 49.09
N GLN A 333 33.78 21.99 48.87
CA GLN A 333 33.97 22.61 47.56
C GLN A 333 34.44 21.57 46.53
N GLN A 334 35.49 20.81 46.86
CA GLN A 334 36.01 19.75 45.99
C GLN A 334 34.94 18.70 45.66
N ALA A 335 34.12 18.32 46.63
CA ALA A 335 33.03 17.37 46.40
C ALA A 335 31.99 17.88 45.38
N LEU A 336 31.70 19.19 45.39
CA LEU A 336 30.84 19.81 44.38
C LEU A 336 31.52 19.85 43.00
N GLU A 337 32.79 20.23 42.94
CA GLU A 337 33.57 20.23 41.69
C GLU A 337 33.64 18.83 41.06
N ASP A 338 33.87 17.80 41.87
CA ASP A 338 33.90 16.41 41.44
C ASP A 338 32.54 15.97 40.90
N ALA A 339 31.44 16.27 41.60
CA ALA A 339 30.09 15.97 41.14
C ALA A 339 29.76 16.66 39.80
N VAL A 340 30.16 17.93 39.64
CA VAL A 340 29.98 18.68 38.39
C VAL A 340 30.77 18.05 37.24
N ASN A 341 32.02 17.64 37.48
CA ASN A 341 32.87 17.01 36.47
C ASN A 341 32.33 15.64 36.05
N ASP A 342 31.90 14.82 37.01
CA ASP A 342 31.31 13.50 36.75
C ASP A 342 30.02 13.61 35.92
N GLU A 343 29.13 14.55 36.24
CA GLU A 343 27.90 14.75 35.48
C GLU A 343 28.15 15.35 34.08
N LYS A 344 29.16 16.23 33.94
CA LYS A 344 29.58 16.71 32.62
C LYS A 344 30.02 15.55 31.73
N ALA A 345 30.84 14.64 32.25
CA ALA A 345 31.29 13.47 31.51
C ALA A 345 30.15 12.51 31.12
N LYS A 346 29.18 12.28 32.03
CA LYS A 346 27.98 11.48 31.72
C LYS A 346 27.14 12.13 30.63
N ARG A 347 27.02 13.46 30.66
CA ARG A 347 26.25 14.20 29.67
C ARG A 347 26.90 14.17 28.29
N ASP A 348 28.22 14.33 28.22
CA ASP A 348 28.96 14.22 26.96
C ASP A 348 28.73 12.85 26.32
N THR A 349 28.87 11.77 27.09
CA THR A 349 28.57 10.40 26.62
C THR A 349 27.13 10.25 26.13
N THR A 350 26.17 10.85 26.85
CA THR A 350 24.75 10.77 26.50
C THR A 350 24.43 11.58 25.23
N ASN A 351 25.10 12.73 25.04
CA ASN A 351 24.99 13.54 23.83
C ASN A 351 25.59 12.83 22.61
N GLU A 352 26.74 12.15 22.77
CA GLU A 352 27.30 11.32 21.69
C GLU A 352 26.29 10.25 21.23
N ALA A 353 25.66 9.54 22.17
CA ALA A 353 24.62 8.56 21.85
C ALA A 353 23.37 9.19 21.19
N ALA A 354 22.98 10.39 21.63
CA ALA A 354 21.88 11.15 21.03
C ALA A 354 22.19 11.57 19.57
N ASP A 355 23.41 12.05 19.32
CA ASP A 355 23.85 12.46 17.98
C ASP A 355 23.95 11.26 17.03
N ASP A 356 24.41 10.11 17.52
CA ASP A 356 24.40 8.84 16.78
C ASP A 356 22.96 8.40 16.44
N ALA A 357 22.03 8.53 17.39
CA ALA A 357 20.61 8.23 17.16
C ALA A 357 19.98 9.19 16.15
N LEU A 358 20.27 10.50 16.22
CA LEU A 358 19.83 11.49 15.22
C LEU A 358 20.38 11.19 13.83
N THR A 359 21.66 10.82 13.74
CA THR A 359 22.31 10.44 12.49
C THR A 359 21.69 9.17 11.92
N THR A 360 21.42 8.18 12.76
CA THR A 360 20.73 6.94 12.37
C THR A 360 19.33 7.23 11.86
N ALA A 361 18.56 8.06 12.57
CA ALA A 361 17.22 8.47 12.18
C ALA A 361 17.21 9.17 10.81
N SER A 362 18.09 10.15 10.63
CA SER A 362 18.16 10.97 9.41
C SER A 362 18.59 10.17 8.17
N ASN A 363 19.31 9.06 8.37
CA ASN A 363 19.74 8.16 7.30
C ASN A 363 18.84 6.92 7.17
N SER A 364 17.79 6.81 7.98
CA SER A 364 16.85 5.69 7.90
C SER A 364 15.83 5.93 6.79
N ASP A 365 15.30 4.84 6.24
CA ASP A 365 14.14 4.87 5.32
C ASP A 365 12.87 5.45 6.00
N GLN A 366 12.87 5.58 7.33
CA GLN A 366 11.76 6.12 8.12
C GLN A 366 11.94 7.61 8.44
N ALA A 367 12.96 8.27 7.91
CA ALA A 367 13.27 9.67 8.23
C ALA A 367 12.12 10.64 7.93
N ASP A 368 11.34 10.36 6.88
CA ASP A 368 10.22 11.21 6.45
C ASP A 368 8.91 10.87 7.18
N GLU A 369 8.91 9.87 8.07
CA GLU A 369 7.72 9.52 8.85
C GLU A 369 7.44 10.57 9.93
N PRO A 370 6.21 11.11 10.03
CA PRO A 370 5.90 12.21 10.94
C PRO A 370 6.26 11.94 12.41
N ALA A 371 6.12 10.70 12.87
CA ALA A 371 6.47 10.31 14.24
C ALA A 371 7.99 10.33 14.49
N VAL A 372 8.79 9.94 13.49
CA VAL A 372 10.26 9.98 13.56
C VAL A 372 10.75 11.42 13.56
N ILE A 373 10.22 12.27 12.68
CA ILE A 373 10.52 13.72 12.64
C ILE A 373 10.20 14.38 14.00
N ALA A 374 9.04 14.06 14.58
CA ALA A 374 8.66 14.60 15.89
C ALA A 374 9.63 14.16 17.00
N ALA A 375 10.08 12.91 16.99
CA ALA A 375 11.05 12.41 17.95
C ALA A 375 12.46 13.00 17.75
N GLN A 376 12.90 13.23 16.52
CA GLN A 376 14.16 13.93 16.22
C GLN A 376 14.14 15.35 16.80
N ASN A 377 13.05 16.09 16.59
CA ASN A 377 12.89 17.44 17.15
C ASN A 377 12.86 17.42 18.69
N ALA A 378 12.19 16.45 19.30
CA ALA A 378 12.14 16.30 20.76
C ALA A 378 13.54 16.05 21.35
N LEU A 379 14.35 15.21 20.70
CA LEU A 379 15.73 14.94 21.11
C LEU A 379 16.63 16.18 20.98
N GLN A 380 16.56 16.89 19.86
CA GLN A 380 17.28 18.16 19.69
C GLN A 380 16.90 19.20 20.75
N GLN A 381 15.60 19.27 21.11
CA GLN A 381 15.13 20.15 22.17
C GLN A 381 15.65 19.72 23.55
N ALA A 382 15.71 18.42 23.84
CA ALA A 382 16.29 17.91 25.09
C ALA A 382 17.78 18.26 25.21
N GLN A 383 18.55 18.09 24.13
CA GLN A 383 19.97 18.50 24.07
C GLN A 383 20.12 20.02 24.29
N ALA A 384 19.27 20.83 23.64
CA ALA A 384 19.29 22.28 23.81
C ALA A 384 18.92 22.72 25.23
N ASN A 385 17.94 22.07 25.87
CA ASN A 385 17.56 22.34 27.26
C ASN A 385 18.70 22.01 28.22
N ALA A 386 19.31 20.83 28.06
CA ALA A 386 20.45 20.41 28.88
C ALA A 386 21.67 21.33 28.70
N ALA A 387 21.96 21.79 27.48
CA ALA A 387 23.05 22.74 27.22
C ALA A 387 22.81 24.11 27.90
N ASN A 388 21.55 24.52 28.07
CA ASN A 388 21.15 25.76 28.73
C ASN A 388 20.89 25.60 30.24
N ASP A 389 21.32 24.51 30.86
CA ASP A 389 21.09 24.20 32.29
C ASP A 389 19.60 24.15 32.69
N ALA A 390 18.72 23.95 31.70
CA ALA A 390 17.26 23.89 31.85
C ALA A 390 16.71 22.46 31.71
N GLY A 391 17.59 21.48 31.48
CA GLY A 391 17.26 20.07 31.36
C GLY A 391 18.34 19.17 31.95
N THR A 392 18.06 17.87 31.99
CA THR A 392 18.90 16.84 32.61
C THR A 392 19.45 15.87 31.58
N THR A 393 20.49 15.14 31.97
CA THR A 393 21.06 14.06 31.16
C THR A 393 20.05 12.92 30.96
N ALA A 394 19.17 12.68 31.94
CA ALA A 394 18.09 11.70 31.84
C ALA A 394 17.07 12.04 30.74
N GLU A 395 16.70 13.32 30.59
CA GLU A 395 15.76 13.76 29.55
C GLU A 395 16.32 13.54 28.14
N ILE A 396 17.64 13.73 27.94
CA ILE A 396 18.30 13.39 26.67
C ILE A 396 18.20 11.88 26.43
N ALA A 397 18.52 11.06 27.43
CA ALA A 397 18.46 9.60 27.31
C ALA A 397 17.04 9.09 26.97
N ASP A 398 16.02 9.64 27.61
CA ASP A 398 14.61 9.32 27.35
C ASP A 398 14.20 9.73 25.93
N ALA A 399 14.61 10.92 25.46
CA ALA A 399 14.33 11.37 24.10
C ALA A 399 15.08 10.54 23.04
N THR A 400 16.31 10.11 23.32
CA THR A 400 17.09 9.18 22.47
C THR A 400 16.38 7.84 22.34
N LYS A 401 15.85 7.31 23.45
CA LYS A 401 15.06 6.09 23.43
C LYS A 401 13.76 6.27 22.64
N ALA A 402 13.05 7.38 22.85
CA ALA A 402 11.82 7.67 22.12
C ALA A 402 12.04 7.76 20.60
N LEU A 403 13.17 8.34 20.16
CA LEU A 403 13.56 8.35 18.75
C LEU A 403 13.80 6.94 18.21
N THR A 404 14.53 6.12 18.96
CA THR A 404 14.80 4.72 18.57
C THR A 404 13.51 3.91 18.45
N ASP A 405 12.59 4.06 19.41
CA ASP A 405 11.28 3.40 19.40
C ASP A 405 10.41 3.89 18.23
N ALA A 406 10.42 5.19 17.92
CA ALA A 406 9.68 5.77 16.80
C ALA A 406 10.14 5.20 15.44
N ILE A 407 11.45 5.06 15.24
CA ILE A 407 12.01 4.43 14.03
C ILE A 407 11.57 2.96 13.93
N ALA A 408 11.64 2.22 15.03
CA ALA A 408 11.26 0.81 15.05
C ALA A 408 9.76 0.62 14.74
N GLN A 409 8.90 1.48 15.30
CA GLN A 409 7.46 1.45 15.03
C GLN A 409 7.16 1.84 13.58
N ALA A 410 7.75 2.93 13.08
CA ALA A 410 7.59 3.37 11.70
C ALA A 410 7.97 2.27 10.70
N LYS A 411 9.05 1.54 10.98
CA LYS A 411 9.47 0.39 10.16
C LYS A 411 8.45 -0.74 10.17
N ALA A 412 7.84 -1.04 11.32
CA ALA A 412 6.79 -2.05 11.43
C ALA A 412 5.50 -1.64 10.70
N ASP A 413 5.14 -0.36 10.77
CA ASP A 413 3.97 0.19 10.09
C ASP A 413 4.16 0.18 8.57
N GLN A 414 5.34 0.58 8.07
CA GLN A 414 5.69 0.45 6.65
C GLN A 414 5.59 -0.99 6.16
N GLN A 415 6.10 -1.96 6.94
CA GLN A 415 5.97 -3.37 6.57
C GLN A 415 4.50 -3.82 6.52
N THR A 416 3.68 -3.38 7.47
CA THR A 416 2.25 -3.68 7.51
C THR A 416 1.53 -3.12 6.27
N ALA A 417 1.85 -1.88 5.87
CA ALA A 417 1.32 -1.26 4.66
C ALA A 417 1.77 -2.01 3.39
N ARG A 418 3.03 -2.45 3.32
CA ARG A 418 3.54 -3.28 2.20
C ARG A 418 2.85 -4.64 2.13
N ASP A 419 2.59 -5.28 3.27
CA ASP A 419 1.89 -6.57 3.32
C ASP A 419 0.44 -6.42 2.86
N ALA A 420 -0.24 -5.33 3.24
CA ALA A 420 -1.58 -5.00 2.76
C ALA A 420 -1.60 -4.75 1.24
N ALA A 421 -0.65 -3.97 0.73
CA ALA A 421 -0.48 -3.72 -0.70
C ALA A 421 -0.30 -5.01 -1.52
N ALA A 422 0.48 -5.95 -1.00
CA ALA A 422 0.72 -7.25 -1.65
C ALA A 422 -0.50 -8.19 -1.60
N ALA A 423 -1.46 -7.94 -0.71
CA ALA A 423 -2.67 -8.75 -0.56
C ALA A 423 -3.82 -8.34 -1.50
N VAL A 424 -3.69 -7.21 -2.22
CA VAL A 424 -4.70 -6.76 -3.17
C VAL A 424 -4.79 -7.74 -4.34
N ASP A 425 -5.91 -8.45 -4.43
CA ASP A 425 -6.22 -9.33 -5.55
C ASP A 425 -6.82 -8.52 -6.71
N THR A 426 -6.12 -8.49 -7.83
CA THR A 426 -6.55 -7.75 -9.02
C THR A 426 -7.37 -8.62 -9.99
N ALA A 427 -7.43 -9.93 -9.78
CA ALA A 427 -8.20 -10.82 -10.65
C ALA A 427 -9.72 -10.65 -10.42
N PRO A 428 -10.56 -10.80 -11.47
CA PRO A 428 -10.23 -11.19 -12.85
C PRO A 428 -10.05 -9.99 -13.81
N VAL A 429 -9.61 -8.86 -13.29
CA VAL A 429 -9.51 -7.58 -14.00
C VAL A 429 -8.09 -7.02 -14.04
N SER A 430 -7.08 -7.80 -13.66
CA SER A 430 -5.67 -7.38 -13.63
C SER A 430 -5.18 -6.88 -14.99
N ASN A 431 -5.77 -7.38 -16.08
CA ASN A 431 -5.40 -6.97 -17.44
C ASN A 431 -6.07 -5.68 -17.94
N LYS A 432 -6.95 -5.05 -17.15
CA LYS A 432 -7.52 -3.73 -17.49
C LYS A 432 -6.44 -2.66 -17.47
N SER A 433 -6.52 -1.72 -18.40
CA SER A 433 -5.57 -0.60 -18.48
C SER A 433 -5.54 0.24 -17.19
N GLY A 434 -6.70 0.54 -16.61
CA GLY A 434 -6.81 1.28 -15.34
C GLY A 434 -6.16 0.53 -14.17
N VAL A 435 -6.43 -0.78 -14.05
CA VAL A 435 -5.85 -1.63 -12.99
C VAL A 435 -4.34 -1.76 -13.17
N LYS A 436 -3.84 -2.03 -14.38
CA LYS A 436 -2.39 -2.08 -14.66
C LYS A 436 -1.68 -0.77 -14.33
N ALA A 437 -2.28 0.36 -14.67
CA ALA A 437 -1.69 1.67 -14.39
C ALA A 437 -1.57 1.91 -12.87
N ALA A 438 -2.62 1.59 -12.11
CA ALA A 438 -2.59 1.68 -10.65
C ALA A 438 -1.61 0.69 -10.02
N GLN A 439 -1.53 -0.55 -10.54
CA GLN A 439 -0.59 -1.56 -10.10
C GLN A 439 0.87 -1.12 -10.33
N THR A 440 1.18 -0.56 -11.50
CA THR A 440 2.51 0.00 -11.79
C THR A 440 2.85 1.21 -10.91
N ALA A 441 1.87 2.05 -10.57
CA ALA A 441 2.08 3.16 -9.62
C ALA A 441 2.45 2.63 -8.23
N LEU A 442 1.65 1.68 -7.71
CA LEU A 442 1.92 1.03 -6.44
C LEU A 442 3.27 0.30 -6.42
N GLU A 443 3.62 -0.43 -7.48
CA GLU A 443 4.94 -1.08 -7.63
C GLU A 443 6.09 -0.06 -7.55
N LYS A 444 5.91 1.14 -8.09
CA LYS A 444 6.91 2.21 -8.00
C LYS A 444 7.07 2.73 -6.58
N VAL A 445 5.98 2.93 -5.85
CA VAL A 445 6.01 3.33 -4.43
C VAL A 445 6.62 2.22 -3.57
N LEU A 446 6.25 0.96 -3.80
CA LEU A 446 6.83 -0.18 -3.07
C LEU A 446 8.33 -0.38 -3.37
N ALA A 447 8.81 0.01 -4.56
CA ALA A 447 10.22 -0.05 -4.89
C ALA A 447 11.06 1.03 -4.17
N ASP A 448 10.43 2.11 -3.71
CA ASP A 448 11.08 3.11 -2.87
C ASP A 448 11.09 2.60 -1.42
N THR A 449 12.29 2.41 -0.85
CA THR A 449 12.41 1.96 0.54
C THR A 449 11.99 3.04 1.53
N GLY A 450 12.12 4.31 1.15
CA GLY A 450 11.75 5.48 1.95
C GLY A 450 10.29 5.90 1.81
N ALA A 451 9.49 5.20 1.00
CA ALA A 451 8.06 5.48 0.87
C ALA A 451 7.38 5.43 2.25
N THR A 452 6.67 6.51 2.57
CA THR A 452 5.95 6.62 3.83
C THR A 452 4.76 5.65 3.85
N VAL A 453 4.29 5.28 5.05
CA VAL A 453 3.07 4.48 5.24
C VAL A 453 1.91 5.06 4.43
N LYS A 454 1.75 6.39 4.48
CA LYS A 454 0.67 7.08 3.79
C LYS A 454 0.76 6.95 2.26
N GLU A 455 1.95 7.06 1.68
CA GLU A 455 2.14 6.90 0.23
C GLU A 455 1.80 5.48 -0.22
N ILE A 456 2.20 4.47 0.56
CA ILE A 456 1.86 3.06 0.28
C ILE A 456 0.34 2.84 0.38
N GLU A 457 -0.30 3.36 1.43
CA GLU A 457 -1.75 3.25 1.62
C GLU A 457 -2.55 3.97 0.52
N ASP A 458 -2.14 5.18 0.12
CA ASP A 458 -2.81 5.95 -0.93
C ASP A 458 -2.80 5.20 -2.27
N ASP A 459 -1.65 4.64 -2.69
CA ASP A 459 -1.53 3.89 -3.94
C ASP A 459 -2.18 2.49 -3.86
N THR A 460 -2.20 1.87 -2.68
CA THR A 460 -2.94 0.63 -2.43
C THR A 460 -4.44 0.86 -2.62
N ASN A 461 -4.98 1.92 -2.00
CA ASN A 461 -6.37 2.33 -2.18
C ASN A 461 -6.68 2.69 -3.64
N ALA A 462 -5.73 3.32 -4.35
CA ALA A 462 -5.91 3.62 -5.77
C ALA A 462 -6.03 2.35 -6.63
N LEU A 463 -5.25 1.31 -6.32
CA LEU A 463 -5.36 0.01 -6.96
C LEU A 463 -6.71 -0.67 -6.66
N GLU A 464 -7.13 -0.72 -5.40
CA GLU A 464 -8.43 -1.28 -5.00
C GLU A 464 -9.58 -0.58 -5.72
N ASN A 465 -9.59 0.76 -5.74
CA ASN A 465 -10.60 1.53 -6.46
C ASN A 465 -10.60 1.25 -7.97
N ALA A 466 -9.42 1.05 -8.58
CA ALA A 466 -9.31 0.71 -9.99
C ALA A 466 -9.86 -0.70 -10.28
N VAL A 467 -9.63 -1.67 -9.37
CA VAL A 467 -10.17 -3.03 -9.44
C VAL A 467 -11.70 -3.01 -9.30
N ASP A 468 -12.24 -2.27 -8.33
CA ASP A 468 -13.69 -2.15 -8.12
C ASP A 468 -14.41 -1.53 -9.32
N ALA A 469 -13.86 -0.46 -9.89
CA ALA A 469 -14.38 0.17 -11.09
C ALA A 469 -14.37 -0.81 -12.28
N ALA A 470 -13.25 -1.50 -12.46
CA ALA A 470 -13.09 -2.50 -13.52
C ALA A 470 -14.04 -3.70 -13.38
N ASN A 471 -14.26 -4.19 -12.17
CA ASN A 471 -15.21 -5.26 -11.88
C ASN A 471 -16.63 -4.81 -12.18
N SER A 472 -17.01 -3.61 -11.76
CA SER A 472 -18.33 -3.02 -12.07
C SER A 472 -18.57 -2.92 -13.59
N ASP A 473 -17.57 -2.45 -14.35
CA ASP A 473 -17.65 -2.40 -15.81
C ASP A 473 -17.77 -3.80 -16.44
N ARG A 474 -17.05 -4.79 -15.89
CA ARG A 474 -17.09 -6.18 -16.35
C ARG A 474 -18.46 -6.80 -16.10
N GLU A 475 -19.04 -6.61 -14.92
CA GLU A 475 -20.39 -7.08 -14.57
C GLU A 475 -21.44 -6.45 -15.51
N ALA A 476 -21.35 -5.15 -15.75
CA ALA A 476 -22.23 -4.46 -16.68
C ALA A 476 -22.11 -5.00 -18.12
N ALA A 477 -20.89 -5.29 -18.58
CA ALA A 477 -20.67 -5.92 -19.89
C ALA A 477 -21.26 -7.34 -19.93
N ASN A 478 -21.02 -8.17 -18.91
CA ASN A 478 -21.59 -9.52 -18.83
C ASN A 478 -23.12 -9.52 -18.83
N ALA A 479 -23.77 -8.60 -18.11
CA ALA A 479 -25.22 -8.45 -18.15
C ALA A 479 -25.74 -8.09 -19.56
N LYS A 480 -24.98 -7.29 -20.31
CA LYS A 480 -25.28 -7.00 -21.73
C LYS A 480 -25.08 -8.24 -22.61
N VAL A 481 -24.07 -9.08 -22.35
CA VAL A 481 -23.87 -10.34 -23.08
C VAL A 481 -25.09 -11.24 -22.92
N ASP A 482 -25.54 -11.46 -21.69
CA ASP A 482 -26.68 -12.34 -21.41
C ASP A 482 -27.94 -11.83 -22.12
N SER A 483 -28.15 -10.51 -22.10
CA SER A 483 -29.25 -9.85 -22.82
C SER A 483 -29.14 -10.02 -24.34
N ALA A 484 -27.94 -9.85 -24.90
CA ALA A 484 -27.68 -9.97 -26.34
C ALA A 484 -27.87 -11.42 -26.82
N LYS A 485 -27.35 -12.41 -26.08
CA LYS A 485 -27.54 -13.84 -26.36
C LYS A 485 -29.01 -14.24 -26.31
N LEU A 486 -29.75 -13.78 -25.30
CA LEU A 486 -31.19 -14.04 -25.19
C LEU A 486 -31.96 -13.42 -26.35
N THR A 487 -31.60 -12.19 -26.73
CA THR A 487 -32.22 -11.50 -27.88
C THR A 487 -31.96 -12.27 -29.17
N ALA A 488 -30.70 -12.63 -29.46
CA ALA A 488 -30.33 -13.39 -30.64
C ALA A 488 -31.03 -14.76 -30.71
N ALA A 489 -31.08 -15.50 -29.59
CA ALA A 489 -31.76 -16.78 -29.49
C ALA A 489 -33.29 -16.68 -29.69
N GLY A 490 -33.88 -15.52 -29.43
CA GLY A 490 -35.29 -15.23 -29.67
C GLY A 490 -35.61 -14.83 -31.11
N THR A 491 -34.61 -14.67 -31.98
CA THR A 491 -34.82 -14.32 -33.39
C THR A 491 -35.05 -15.55 -34.26
N ALA A 492 -35.67 -15.35 -35.43
CA ALA A 492 -35.81 -16.38 -36.46
C ALA A 492 -34.45 -16.87 -37.00
N GLN A 493 -33.43 -16.03 -36.90
CA GLN A 493 -32.06 -16.28 -37.36
C GLN A 493 -31.22 -17.06 -36.34
N ALA A 494 -31.79 -17.47 -35.20
CA ALA A 494 -31.04 -18.16 -34.15
C ALA A 494 -30.33 -19.43 -34.64
N ASN A 495 -30.86 -20.11 -35.66
CA ASN A 495 -30.27 -21.32 -36.22
C ASN A 495 -29.21 -21.06 -37.31
N GLU A 496 -28.97 -19.80 -37.67
CA GLU A 496 -27.99 -19.46 -38.70
C GLU A 496 -26.56 -19.67 -38.17
N PRO A 497 -25.66 -20.32 -38.94
CA PRO A 497 -24.32 -20.64 -38.47
C PRO A 497 -23.52 -19.42 -37.98
N GLY A 498 -23.61 -18.28 -38.67
CA GLY A 498 -22.93 -17.04 -38.27
C GLY A 498 -23.40 -16.49 -36.91
N VAL A 499 -24.69 -16.63 -36.61
CA VAL A 499 -25.26 -16.22 -35.30
C VAL A 499 -24.78 -17.18 -34.20
N GLN A 500 -24.77 -18.49 -34.45
CA GLN A 500 -24.28 -19.49 -33.50
C GLN A 500 -22.79 -19.32 -33.19
N ASP A 501 -21.97 -19.05 -34.21
CA ASP A 501 -20.53 -18.79 -34.06
C ASP A 501 -20.28 -17.53 -33.22
N ALA A 502 -21.05 -16.46 -33.44
CA ALA A 502 -20.97 -15.24 -32.64
C ALA A 502 -21.36 -15.47 -31.16
N ILE A 503 -22.41 -16.27 -30.90
CA ILE A 503 -22.81 -16.67 -29.53
C ILE A 503 -21.71 -17.51 -28.86
N ALA A 504 -21.09 -18.43 -29.60
CA ALA A 504 -20.01 -19.27 -29.10
C ALA A 504 -18.77 -18.42 -28.74
N ASN A 505 -18.38 -17.48 -29.61
CA ASN A 505 -17.28 -16.56 -29.36
C ASN A 505 -17.51 -15.68 -28.12
N LEU A 506 -18.72 -15.12 -27.97
CA LEU A 506 -19.11 -14.37 -26.77
C LEU A 506 -18.98 -15.21 -25.50
N THR A 507 -19.42 -16.47 -25.56
CA THR A 507 -19.33 -17.39 -24.41
C THR A 507 -17.88 -17.74 -24.06
N ALA A 508 -17.03 -17.93 -25.07
CA ALA A 508 -15.60 -18.15 -24.87
C ALA A 508 -14.94 -16.94 -24.20
N LEU A 509 -15.24 -15.73 -24.67
CA LEU A 509 -14.73 -14.48 -24.08
C LEU A 509 -15.21 -14.29 -22.63
N GLN A 510 -16.48 -14.58 -22.29
CA GLN A 510 -16.96 -14.53 -20.90
C GLN A 510 -16.14 -15.47 -19.98
N ASN A 511 -15.87 -16.69 -20.44
CA ASN A 511 -15.12 -17.67 -19.67
C ASN A 511 -13.64 -17.27 -19.50
N GLN A 512 -12.99 -16.82 -20.58
CA GLN A 512 -11.61 -16.35 -20.55
C GLN A 512 -11.46 -15.10 -19.67
N ALA A 513 -12.42 -14.18 -19.76
CA ALA A 513 -12.45 -12.98 -18.94
C ALA A 513 -12.61 -13.31 -17.46
N ALA A 514 -13.38 -14.34 -17.09
CA ALA A 514 -13.55 -14.80 -15.71
C ALA A 514 -12.26 -15.41 -15.13
N THR A 515 -11.34 -15.89 -15.98
CA THR A 515 -10.03 -16.43 -15.58
C THR A 515 -8.90 -15.41 -15.74
N ASP A 516 -9.22 -14.13 -15.89
CA ASP A 516 -8.25 -13.03 -16.08
C ASP A 516 -7.34 -13.19 -17.31
N ASP A 517 -7.85 -13.73 -18.41
CA ASP A 517 -7.09 -13.81 -19.66
C ASP A 517 -6.86 -12.41 -20.24
N ALA A 518 -5.62 -12.13 -20.63
CA ALA A 518 -5.23 -10.83 -21.19
C ALA A 518 -5.89 -10.50 -22.54
N ASN A 519 -6.39 -11.51 -23.25
CA ASN A 519 -7.09 -11.36 -24.54
C ASN A 519 -8.62 -11.28 -24.39
N ALA A 520 -9.13 -11.26 -23.16
CA ALA A 520 -10.57 -11.21 -22.88
C ALA A 520 -10.89 -10.01 -21.99
N LEU A 521 -10.69 -8.81 -22.54
CA LEU A 521 -11.02 -7.58 -21.89
C LEU A 521 -12.53 -7.29 -21.97
N THR A 522 -13.10 -6.60 -20.97
CA THR A 522 -14.38 -5.88 -21.05
C THR A 522 -14.66 -5.22 -22.39
N GLN A 523 -13.66 -4.58 -23.04
CA GLN A 523 -13.85 -4.02 -24.37
C GLN A 523 -14.05 -5.10 -25.44
N ASP A 524 -13.26 -6.18 -25.43
CA ASP A 524 -13.43 -7.32 -26.34
C ASP A 524 -14.82 -7.96 -26.18
N ILE A 525 -15.35 -8.02 -24.94
CA ILE A 525 -16.73 -8.47 -24.68
C ILE A 525 -17.75 -7.51 -25.33
N LEU A 526 -17.58 -6.20 -25.19
CA LEU A 526 -18.46 -5.20 -25.80
C LEU A 526 -18.41 -5.24 -27.34
N ASP A 527 -17.23 -5.45 -27.91
CA ASP A 527 -17.06 -5.58 -29.35
C ASP A 527 -17.72 -6.88 -29.86
N ALA A 528 -17.59 -7.98 -29.12
CA ALA A 528 -18.25 -9.25 -29.45
C ALA A 528 -19.78 -9.18 -29.34
N ILE A 529 -20.33 -8.36 -28.43
CA ILE A 529 -21.77 -8.06 -28.38
C ILE A 529 -22.21 -7.39 -29.69
N THR A 530 -21.43 -6.43 -30.18
CA THR A 530 -21.72 -5.75 -31.46
C THR A 530 -21.66 -6.74 -32.62
N ALA A 531 -20.63 -7.60 -32.65
CA ALA A 531 -20.50 -8.63 -33.69
C ALA A 531 -21.69 -9.62 -33.71
N LEU A 532 -22.27 -9.96 -32.54
CA LEU A 532 -23.49 -10.77 -32.49
C LEU A 532 -24.70 -10.01 -33.07
N GLN A 533 -24.83 -8.73 -32.79
CA GLN A 533 -25.91 -7.90 -33.35
C GLN A 533 -25.79 -7.79 -34.88
N ASP A 534 -24.57 -7.62 -35.38
CA ASP A 534 -24.28 -7.59 -36.81
C ASP A 534 -24.59 -8.95 -37.46
N ALA A 535 -24.15 -10.06 -36.85
CA ALA A 535 -24.42 -11.41 -37.36
C ALA A 535 -25.93 -11.72 -37.46
N VAL A 536 -26.72 -11.28 -36.48
CA VAL A 536 -28.20 -11.41 -36.53
C VAL A 536 -28.78 -10.55 -37.65
N THR A 537 -28.27 -9.34 -37.84
CA THR A 537 -28.73 -8.41 -38.88
C THR A 537 -28.41 -8.93 -40.28
N ASP A 538 -27.18 -9.39 -40.51
CA ASP A 538 -26.73 -9.98 -41.76
C ASP A 538 -27.55 -11.24 -42.09
N ALA A 539 -27.72 -12.13 -41.12
CA ALA A 539 -28.54 -13.33 -41.26
C ALA A 539 -30.01 -13.02 -41.62
N ALA A 540 -30.57 -11.94 -41.06
CA ALA A 540 -31.93 -11.50 -41.40
C ALA A 540 -32.00 -10.98 -42.85
N GLY A 541 -30.98 -10.25 -43.30
CA GLY A 541 -30.85 -9.80 -44.68
C GLY A 541 -30.77 -10.98 -45.66
N ASP A 542 -29.90 -11.94 -45.38
CA ASP A 542 -29.68 -13.14 -46.20
C ASP A 542 -30.95 -14.01 -46.30
N GLN A 543 -31.65 -14.25 -45.18
CA GLN A 543 -32.93 -14.95 -45.18
C GLN A 543 -33.97 -14.22 -46.04
N GLN A 544 -34.06 -12.89 -45.92
CA GLN A 544 -35.01 -12.09 -46.69
C GLN A 544 -34.74 -12.20 -48.20
N GLU A 545 -33.48 -12.17 -48.61
CA GLU A 545 -33.08 -12.35 -50.01
C GLU A 545 -33.39 -13.77 -50.51
N ALA A 546 -33.10 -14.80 -49.72
CA ALA A 546 -33.45 -16.18 -50.04
C ALA A 546 -34.97 -16.39 -50.19
N ARG A 547 -35.78 -15.76 -49.31
CA ARG A 547 -37.25 -15.79 -49.39
C ARG A 547 -37.77 -15.11 -50.65
N LEU A 548 -37.21 -13.95 -51.03
CA LEU A 548 -37.56 -13.28 -52.28
C LEU A 548 -37.23 -14.13 -53.51
N ALA A 549 -36.08 -14.80 -53.52
CA ALA A 549 -35.71 -15.72 -54.59
C ALA A 549 -36.66 -16.93 -54.68
N ALA A 550 -37.06 -17.47 -53.53
CA ALA A 550 -38.02 -18.56 -53.43
C ALA A 550 -39.42 -18.18 -53.95
N ASP A 551 -39.93 -17.02 -53.55
CA ASP A 551 -41.21 -16.49 -54.03
C ASP A 551 -41.21 -16.28 -55.55
N ASN A 552 -40.09 -15.77 -56.08
CA ASN A 552 -39.92 -15.61 -57.53
C ASN A 552 -39.91 -16.98 -58.26
N ALA A 553 -39.24 -17.99 -57.69
CA ALA A 553 -39.24 -19.34 -58.26
C ALA A 553 -40.64 -19.97 -58.23
N LEU A 554 -41.41 -19.79 -57.14
CA LEU A 554 -42.80 -20.24 -57.03
C LEU A 554 -43.70 -19.59 -58.08
N ALA A 555 -43.48 -18.31 -58.40
CA ALA A 555 -44.22 -17.61 -59.44
C ALA A 555 -43.91 -18.10 -60.87
N GLN A 556 -42.78 -18.80 -61.08
CA GLN A 556 -42.29 -19.24 -62.40
C GLN A 556 -42.49 -20.74 -62.67
N THR A 557 -43.46 -21.38 -62.01
CA THR A 557 -43.72 -22.83 -62.15
C THR A 557 -44.60 -23.19 -63.36
N LYS A 558 -45.28 -22.22 -63.95
CA LYS A 558 -46.17 -22.43 -65.11
C LYS A 558 -45.37 -22.71 -66.40
N PRO A 559 -45.85 -23.58 -67.32
CA PRO A 559 -47.15 -24.27 -67.30
C PRO A 559 -47.09 -25.70 -66.74
N VAL A 560 -46.13 -25.98 -65.85
CA VAL A 560 -45.88 -27.31 -65.30
C VAL A 560 -46.08 -27.38 -63.78
N SER A 561 -46.92 -26.51 -63.22
CA SER A 561 -47.07 -26.41 -61.76
C SER A 561 -47.85 -27.59 -61.17
N HIS A 562 -48.55 -28.35 -62.01
CA HIS A 562 -49.39 -29.49 -61.62
C HIS A 562 -48.72 -30.86 -61.82
N GLU A 563 -47.50 -30.90 -62.35
CA GLU A 563 -46.68 -32.10 -62.38
C GLU A 563 -46.24 -32.49 -60.98
N SER A 564 -46.24 -33.79 -60.66
CA SER A 564 -46.04 -34.23 -59.28
C SER A 564 -44.69 -33.80 -58.70
N ALA A 565 -43.62 -33.84 -59.50
CA ALA A 565 -42.28 -33.47 -59.04
C ALA A 565 -42.19 -31.96 -58.75
N THR A 566 -42.73 -31.12 -59.63
CA THR A 566 -42.82 -29.67 -59.41
C THR A 566 -43.73 -29.35 -58.21
N GLN A 567 -44.88 -29.99 -58.07
CA GLN A 567 -45.83 -29.77 -56.97
C GLN A 567 -45.27 -30.19 -55.60
N ASP A 568 -44.55 -31.31 -55.54
CA ASP A 568 -43.83 -31.76 -54.34
C ASP A 568 -42.74 -30.75 -53.94
N ALA A 569 -41.98 -30.24 -54.92
CA ALA A 569 -40.95 -29.24 -54.68
C ALA A 569 -41.55 -27.89 -54.23
N MET A 570 -42.68 -27.47 -54.81
CA MET A 570 -43.43 -26.30 -54.36
C MET A 570 -43.87 -26.44 -52.90
N THR A 571 -44.45 -27.59 -52.55
CA THR A 571 -44.94 -27.86 -51.18
C THR A 571 -43.80 -27.82 -50.16
N LYS A 572 -42.66 -28.44 -50.49
CA LYS A 572 -41.45 -28.39 -49.63
C LYS A 572 -40.94 -26.98 -49.43
N LEU A 573 -40.82 -26.20 -50.52
CA LEU A 573 -40.38 -24.82 -50.44
C LEU A 573 -41.36 -23.95 -49.64
N GLN A 574 -42.67 -24.10 -49.86
CA GLN A 574 -43.72 -23.40 -49.10
C GLN A 574 -43.70 -23.75 -47.61
N THR A 575 -43.38 -25.00 -47.25
CA THR A 575 -43.22 -25.43 -45.86
C THR A 575 -42.06 -24.69 -45.20
N LEU A 576 -40.91 -24.59 -45.86
CA LEU A 576 -39.75 -23.84 -45.36
C LEU A 576 -40.03 -22.34 -45.30
N LEU A 577 -40.77 -21.78 -46.26
CA LEU A 577 -41.18 -20.38 -46.23
C LEU A 577 -42.18 -20.07 -45.11
N ALA A 578 -43.01 -21.04 -44.69
CA ALA A 578 -43.93 -20.87 -43.58
C ALA A 578 -43.24 -20.97 -42.20
N ASP A 579 -42.06 -21.59 -42.14
CA ASP A 579 -41.24 -21.67 -40.95
C ASP A 579 -40.22 -20.53 -40.93
N ASP A 580 -40.46 -19.52 -40.10
CA ASP A 580 -39.56 -18.37 -39.95
C ASP A 580 -38.13 -18.79 -39.55
N SER A 581 -37.97 -19.94 -38.88
CA SER A 581 -36.68 -20.45 -38.41
C SER A 581 -35.87 -21.25 -39.46
N SER A 582 -36.44 -21.45 -40.66
CA SER A 582 -35.75 -22.11 -41.76
C SER A 582 -34.50 -21.32 -42.17
N THR A 583 -33.36 -22.00 -42.27
CA THR A 583 -32.10 -21.31 -42.58
C THR A 583 -32.07 -20.84 -44.04
N THR A 584 -31.27 -19.82 -44.30
CA THR A 584 -30.98 -19.29 -45.64
C THR A 584 -30.56 -20.41 -46.58
N ALA A 585 -29.69 -21.30 -46.11
CA ALA A 585 -29.21 -22.46 -46.87
C ALA A 585 -30.34 -23.44 -47.24
N ASP A 586 -31.24 -23.73 -46.30
CA ASP A 586 -32.38 -24.63 -46.56
C ASP A 586 -33.34 -24.03 -47.60
N ILE A 587 -33.67 -22.73 -47.48
CA ILE A 587 -34.54 -22.03 -48.43
C ILE A 587 -33.90 -21.99 -49.82
N GLN A 588 -32.61 -21.68 -49.94
CA GLN A 588 -31.89 -21.68 -51.21
C GLN A 588 -31.82 -23.08 -51.84
N ALA A 589 -31.55 -24.11 -51.04
CA ALA A 589 -31.52 -25.49 -51.51
C ALA A 589 -32.88 -25.95 -52.05
N ALA A 590 -33.97 -25.64 -51.35
CA ALA A 590 -35.33 -25.95 -51.79
C ALA A 590 -35.74 -25.14 -53.03
N THR A 591 -35.35 -23.86 -53.11
CA THR A 591 -35.57 -23.00 -54.30
C THR A 591 -34.88 -23.58 -55.54
N LYS A 592 -33.65 -24.07 -55.38
CA LYS A 592 -32.90 -24.75 -56.44
C LYS A 592 -33.57 -26.06 -56.86
N ALA A 593 -34.06 -26.86 -55.90
CA ALA A 593 -34.81 -28.08 -56.18
C ALA A 593 -36.11 -27.80 -56.96
N LEU A 594 -36.86 -26.76 -56.61
CA LEU A 594 -38.04 -26.34 -57.37
C LEU A 594 -37.67 -25.93 -58.81
N SER A 595 -36.66 -25.07 -58.97
CA SER A 595 -36.22 -24.64 -60.29
C SER A 595 -35.78 -25.81 -61.18
N GLN A 596 -35.13 -26.82 -60.59
CA GLN A 596 -34.75 -28.05 -61.28
C GLN A 596 -35.96 -28.88 -61.70
N ALA A 597 -36.93 -29.08 -60.80
CA ALA A 597 -38.17 -29.81 -61.09
C ALA A 597 -38.96 -29.15 -62.23
N VAL A 598 -39.17 -27.83 -62.17
CA VAL A 598 -39.83 -27.05 -63.23
C VAL A 598 -39.10 -27.21 -64.57
N SER A 599 -37.77 -27.11 -64.58
CA SER A 599 -36.96 -27.29 -65.79
C SER A 599 -37.16 -28.68 -66.39
N ASP A 600 -37.12 -29.72 -65.56
CA ASP A 600 -37.22 -31.10 -66.04
C ASP A 600 -38.63 -31.44 -66.52
N ASP A 601 -39.66 -31.05 -65.78
CA ASP A 601 -41.06 -31.22 -66.20
C ASP A 601 -41.36 -30.42 -67.49
N THR A 602 -40.80 -29.21 -67.64
CA THR A 602 -40.91 -28.42 -68.88
C THR A 602 -40.31 -29.16 -70.09
N LYS A 603 -39.16 -29.83 -69.91
CA LYS A 603 -38.57 -30.65 -70.99
C LYS A 603 -39.48 -31.80 -71.39
N VAL A 604 -40.05 -32.52 -70.42
CA VAL A 604 -40.96 -33.64 -70.67
C VAL A 604 -42.23 -33.13 -71.36
N ARG A 605 -42.83 -32.03 -70.88
CA ARG A 605 -44.01 -31.40 -71.50
C ARG A 605 -43.74 -30.98 -72.96
N THR A 606 -42.58 -30.40 -73.22
CA THR A 606 -42.18 -30.00 -74.58
C THR A 606 -42.05 -31.20 -75.51
N ALA A 607 -41.47 -32.30 -75.02
CA ALA A 607 -41.37 -33.54 -75.79
C ALA A 607 -42.76 -34.15 -76.07
N ALA A 608 -43.65 -34.18 -75.07
CA ALA A 608 -45.02 -34.65 -75.24
C ALA A 608 -45.82 -33.79 -76.23
N ASN A 609 -45.73 -32.46 -76.15
CA ASN A 609 -46.35 -31.54 -77.12
C ASN A 609 -45.84 -31.77 -78.55
N THR A 610 -44.53 -32.01 -78.70
CA THR A 610 -43.92 -32.33 -80.01
C THR A 610 -44.46 -33.65 -80.56
N ALA A 611 -44.54 -34.68 -79.70
CA ALA A 611 -45.11 -35.97 -80.07
C ALA A 611 -46.60 -35.85 -80.44
N ALA A 612 -47.38 -35.06 -79.69
CA ALA A 612 -48.78 -34.79 -79.97
C ALA A 612 -48.98 -34.12 -81.33
N ALA A 613 -48.21 -33.07 -81.62
CA ALA A 613 -48.25 -32.41 -82.92
C ALA A 613 -47.90 -33.36 -84.07
N SER A 614 -46.87 -34.20 -83.88
CA SER A 614 -46.50 -35.22 -84.87
C SER A 614 -47.61 -36.25 -85.08
N GLU A 615 -48.26 -36.72 -84.01
CA GLU A 615 -49.30 -37.74 -84.12
C GLU A 615 -50.58 -37.19 -84.75
N ILE A 616 -50.98 -35.96 -84.41
CA ILE A 616 -52.08 -35.25 -85.07
C ILE A 616 -51.82 -35.15 -86.57
N ALA A 617 -50.61 -34.75 -86.97
CA ALA A 617 -50.25 -34.63 -88.38
C ALA A 617 -50.27 -36.00 -89.10
N SER A 618 -49.79 -37.06 -88.44
CA SER A 618 -49.87 -38.43 -88.96
C SER A 618 -51.32 -38.88 -89.16
N ALA A 619 -52.18 -38.66 -88.16
CA ALA A 619 -53.59 -39.04 -88.23
C ALA A 619 -54.37 -38.25 -89.29
N GLN A 620 -54.07 -36.96 -89.47
CA GLN A 620 -54.70 -36.13 -90.50
C GLN A 620 -54.28 -36.50 -91.93
N ASN A 621 -53.10 -37.13 -92.09
CA ASN A 621 -52.60 -37.62 -93.38
C ASN A 621 -52.90 -39.11 -93.63
N SER A 622 -53.57 -39.80 -92.71
CA SER A 622 -53.94 -41.21 -92.90
C SER A 622 -55.18 -41.33 -93.78
N THR A 623 -55.42 -42.54 -94.31
CA THR A 623 -56.64 -42.85 -95.05
C THR A 623 -57.89 -42.83 -94.15
N ALA A 624 -57.70 -42.93 -92.84
CA ALA A 624 -58.75 -42.84 -91.83
C ALA A 624 -59.07 -41.41 -91.37
N ALA A 625 -58.44 -40.37 -91.93
CA ALA A 625 -58.61 -38.98 -91.49
C ALA A 625 -60.08 -38.47 -91.51
N ASN A 626 -60.92 -39.02 -92.38
CA ASN A 626 -62.34 -38.66 -92.49
C ASN A 626 -63.25 -39.41 -91.51
N ASP A 627 -62.72 -40.40 -90.78
CA ASP A 627 -63.49 -41.15 -89.79
C ASP A 627 -63.84 -40.26 -88.58
N ALA A 628 -65.08 -40.36 -88.11
CA ALA A 628 -65.58 -39.54 -87.02
C ALA A 628 -64.79 -39.79 -85.71
N ALA A 629 -64.44 -41.04 -85.40
CA ALA A 629 -63.71 -41.36 -84.18
C ALA A 629 -62.27 -40.84 -84.21
N VAL A 630 -61.63 -40.84 -85.38
CA VAL A 630 -60.29 -40.26 -85.57
C VAL A 630 -60.32 -38.75 -85.37
N ARG A 631 -61.31 -38.05 -85.93
CA ARG A 631 -61.48 -36.60 -85.75
C ARG A 631 -61.75 -36.20 -84.29
N ASP A 632 -62.59 -36.96 -83.60
CA ASP A 632 -62.88 -36.74 -82.18
C ASP A 632 -61.62 -36.96 -81.32
N ALA A 633 -60.83 -37.99 -81.62
CA ALA A 633 -59.56 -38.25 -80.93
C ALA A 633 -58.50 -37.16 -81.21
N VAL A 634 -58.43 -36.63 -82.43
CA VAL A 634 -57.58 -35.46 -82.76
C VAL A 634 -58.01 -34.24 -81.94
N GLN A 635 -59.31 -33.95 -81.88
CA GLN A 635 -59.84 -32.82 -81.11
C GLN A 635 -59.54 -32.99 -79.61
N ALA A 636 -59.75 -34.19 -79.05
CA ALA A 636 -59.45 -34.48 -77.66
C ALA A 636 -57.96 -34.29 -77.32
N LEU A 637 -57.04 -34.70 -78.21
CA LEU A 637 -55.61 -34.47 -78.04
C LEU A 637 -55.24 -32.97 -78.14
N GLN A 638 -55.86 -32.22 -79.05
CA GLN A 638 -55.68 -30.76 -79.14
C GLN A 638 -56.18 -30.04 -77.89
N ASP A 639 -57.32 -30.46 -77.34
CA ASP A 639 -57.88 -29.91 -76.11
C ASP A 639 -57.03 -30.25 -74.88
N ALA A 640 -56.47 -31.47 -74.82
CA ALA A 640 -55.51 -31.85 -73.79
C ALA A 640 -54.24 -30.98 -73.84
N VAL A 641 -53.63 -30.81 -75.02
CA VAL A 641 -52.46 -29.93 -75.21
C VAL A 641 -52.77 -28.48 -74.80
N LYS A 642 -53.95 -27.97 -75.17
CA LYS A 642 -54.38 -26.59 -74.83
C LYS A 642 -54.66 -26.41 -73.34
N THR A 643 -55.35 -27.37 -72.72
CA THR A 643 -55.66 -27.35 -71.28
C THR A 643 -54.38 -27.44 -70.46
N ALA A 644 -53.47 -28.31 -70.86
CA ALA A 644 -52.16 -28.45 -70.23
C ALA A 644 -51.32 -27.17 -70.40
N ALA A 645 -51.35 -26.50 -71.57
CA ALA A 645 -50.67 -25.23 -71.79
C ALA A 645 -51.21 -24.08 -70.91
N SER A 646 -52.46 -24.18 -70.46
CA SER A 646 -53.05 -23.21 -69.52
C SER A 646 -52.65 -23.43 -68.06
N ASP A 647 -51.79 -24.43 -67.79
CA ASP A 647 -51.39 -24.83 -66.44
C ASP A 647 -52.61 -25.23 -65.60
N SER A 648 -53.50 -26.04 -66.19
CA SER A 648 -54.68 -26.56 -65.50
C SER A 648 -54.37 -27.91 -64.86
N PRO A 649 -54.86 -28.21 -63.64
CA PRO A 649 -54.76 -29.54 -63.06
C PRO A 649 -55.56 -30.60 -63.83
N ASP A 650 -56.49 -30.18 -64.71
CA ASP A 650 -57.33 -31.09 -65.50
C ASP A 650 -56.60 -31.73 -66.69
N ALA A 651 -55.39 -31.28 -67.02
CA ALA A 651 -54.55 -31.92 -68.02
C ALA A 651 -53.06 -31.69 -67.72
N VAL A 652 -52.36 -32.77 -67.37
CA VAL A 652 -50.91 -32.80 -67.18
C VAL A 652 -50.19 -33.42 -68.38
N THR A 653 -48.86 -33.48 -68.34
CA THR A 653 -48.06 -34.11 -69.41
C THR A 653 -48.49 -35.54 -69.71
N GLN A 654 -48.90 -36.31 -68.69
CA GLN A 654 -49.37 -37.69 -68.86
C GLN A 654 -50.68 -37.76 -69.66
N ASP A 655 -51.62 -36.85 -69.46
CA ASP A 655 -52.88 -36.83 -70.22
C ASP A 655 -52.64 -36.59 -71.72
N ILE A 656 -51.64 -35.78 -72.07
CA ILE A 656 -51.22 -35.61 -73.47
C ILE A 656 -50.70 -36.93 -74.04
N LEU A 657 -49.85 -37.64 -73.29
CA LEU A 657 -49.31 -38.94 -73.71
C LEU A 657 -50.42 -39.99 -73.88
N ASP A 658 -51.39 -40.01 -72.98
CA ASP A 658 -52.54 -40.92 -73.05
C ASP A 658 -53.41 -40.61 -74.28
N ARG A 659 -53.67 -39.32 -74.57
CA ARG A 659 -54.42 -38.92 -75.77
C ARG A 659 -53.69 -39.17 -77.09
N ILE A 660 -52.35 -39.14 -77.09
CA ILE A 660 -51.55 -39.63 -78.24
C ILE A 660 -51.82 -41.12 -78.46
N SER A 661 -51.88 -41.91 -77.39
CA SER A 661 -52.17 -43.34 -77.48
C SER A 661 -53.59 -43.61 -77.98
N ASP A 662 -54.59 -42.86 -77.49
CA ASP A 662 -55.97 -42.95 -77.94
C ASP A 662 -56.12 -42.64 -79.44
N LEU A 663 -55.43 -41.59 -79.92
CA LEU A 663 -55.43 -41.22 -81.33
C LEU A 663 -54.85 -42.34 -82.22
N LYS A 664 -53.73 -42.95 -81.80
CA LYS A 664 -53.15 -44.12 -82.50
C LYS A 664 -54.12 -45.28 -82.60
N ALA A 665 -54.80 -45.58 -81.49
CA ALA A 665 -55.79 -46.65 -81.45
C ALA A 665 -56.99 -46.36 -82.36
N ALA A 666 -57.50 -45.12 -82.35
CA ALA A 666 -58.61 -44.69 -83.20
C ALA A 666 -58.27 -44.79 -84.70
N VAL A 667 -57.09 -44.32 -85.12
CA VAL A 667 -56.62 -44.45 -86.52
C VAL A 667 -56.55 -45.91 -86.93
N THR A 668 -55.92 -46.76 -86.11
CA THR A 668 -55.79 -48.19 -86.40
C THR A 668 -57.15 -48.88 -86.54
N ALA A 669 -58.10 -48.59 -85.65
CA ALA A 669 -59.43 -49.16 -85.70
C ALA A 669 -60.22 -48.72 -86.93
N ALA A 670 -60.14 -47.44 -87.30
CA ALA A 670 -60.82 -46.89 -88.47
C ALA A 670 -60.26 -47.46 -89.79
N GLU A 671 -58.94 -47.62 -89.91
CA GLU A 671 -58.30 -48.26 -91.07
C GLU A 671 -58.75 -49.72 -91.24
N GLN A 672 -58.83 -50.49 -90.13
CA GLN A 672 -59.34 -51.86 -90.18
C GLN A 672 -60.81 -51.94 -90.59
N ALA A 673 -61.65 -51.02 -90.11
CA ALA A 673 -63.06 -50.97 -90.47
C ALA A 673 -63.26 -50.62 -91.95
N GLN A 674 -62.49 -49.66 -92.47
CA GLN A 674 -62.47 -49.34 -93.90
C GLN A 674 -62.08 -50.56 -94.74
N GLU A 675 -60.98 -51.23 -94.38
CA GLU A 675 -60.50 -52.40 -95.14
C GLU A 675 -61.52 -53.54 -95.15
N THR A 676 -62.14 -53.83 -94.00
CA THR A 676 -63.17 -54.87 -93.90
C THR A 676 -64.34 -54.60 -94.85
N LYS A 677 -64.87 -53.36 -94.86
CA LYS A 677 -66.00 -52.98 -95.71
C LYS A 677 -65.63 -52.86 -97.18
N ARG A 678 -64.39 -52.47 -97.48
CA ARG A 678 -63.86 -52.44 -98.85
C ARG A 678 -63.74 -53.85 -99.42
N SER A 679 -63.32 -54.80 -98.60
CA SER A 679 -63.28 -56.23 -98.95
C SER A 679 -64.68 -56.83 -99.18
N GLU A 680 -65.65 -56.46 -98.34
CA GLU A 680 -67.06 -56.85 -98.50
C GLU A 680 -67.65 -56.30 -99.82
N ALA A 681 -67.44 -55.01 -100.10
CA ALA A 681 -67.90 -54.37 -101.34
C ALA A 681 -67.29 -55.02 -102.59
N ALA A 682 -65.98 -55.31 -102.57
CA ALA A 682 -65.29 -55.99 -103.67
C ALA A 682 -65.81 -57.43 -103.89
N THR A 683 -66.17 -58.12 -102.81
CA THR A 683 -66.74 -59.48 -102.89
C THR A 683 -68.12 -59.45 -103.56
N ILE A 684 -68.97 -58.49 -103.21
CA ILE A 684 -70.31 -58.31 -103.80
C ILE A 684 -70.23 -57.97 -105.29
N LEU A 685 -69.22 -57.21 -105.72
CA LEU A 685 -68.97 -56.89 -107.13
C LEU A 685 -68.53 -58.10 -107.97
N ALA A 686 -67.90 -59.09 -107.34
CA ALA A 686 -67.37 -60.29 -108.00
C ALA A 686 -68.40 -61.41 -108.16
N ASP A 687 -69.53 -61.35 -107.45
CA ASP A 687 -70.61 -62.32 -107.49
C ASP A 687 -71.92 -61.69 -108.01
N ASP A 688 -72.27 -62.02 -109.26
CA ASP A 688 -73.50 -61.52 -109.90
C ASP A 688 -74.77 -62.27 -109.44
N SER A 689 -74.67 -63.22 -108.50
CA SER A 689 -75.83 -63.97 -107.99
C SER A 689 -76.91 -63.05 -107.39
N GLU A 690 -76.51 -61.93 -106.77
CA GLU A 690 -77.44 -60.96 -106.19
C GLU A 690 -78.17 -60.11 -107.25
N THR A 691 -77.72 -60.09 -108.51
CA THR A 691 -78.27 -59.25 -109.58
C THR A 691 -79.10 -60.01 -110.63
N GLN A 692 -79.07 -61.35 -110.67
CA GLN A 692 -79.85 -62.13 -111.66
C GLN A 692 -81.36 -62.08 -111.41
N PRO A 693 -82.26 -62.00 -112.43
CA PRO A 693 -81.97 -62.09 -113.86
C PRO A 693 -81.86 -60.73 -114.58
N VAL A 694 -81.33 -59.72 -113.90
CA VAL A 694 -81.17 -58.35 -114.42
C VAL A 694 -79.73 -57.85 -114.35
N THR A 695 -78.77 -58.77 -114.35
CA THR A 695 -77.34 -58.45 -114.20
C THR A 695 -76.86 -57.56 -115.34
N TYR A 696 -77.32 -57.84 -116.56
CA TYR A 696 -76.88 -57.17 -117.78
C TYR A 696 -77.72 -55.94 -118.15
N GLU A 697 -78.61 -55.50 -117.26
CA GLU A 697 -79.36 -54.28 -117.45
C GLU A 697 -78.52 -53.04 -117.16
N GLN A 698 -78.69 -52.00 -117.99
CA GLN A 698 -77.84 -50.81 -117.95
C GLN A 698 -77.81 -50.14 -116.56
N ALA A 699 -78.96 -50.07 -115.87
CA ALA A 699 -79.05 -49.49 -114.54
C ALA A 699 -78.24 -50.28 -113.49
N THR A 700 -78.24 -51.61 -113.58
CA THR A 700 -77.47 -52.49 -112.70
C THR A 700 -75.97 -52.35 -112.99
N ALA A 701 -75.58 -52.24 -114.25
CA ALA A 701 -74.20 -52.03 -114.67
C ALA A 701 -73.63 -50.67 -114.20
N ASP A 702 -74.42 -49.59 -114.28
CA ASP A 702 -74.01 -48.27 -113.80
C ASP A 702 -73.82 -48.25 -112.27
N ALA A 703 -74.71 -48.92 -111.52
CA ALA A 703 -74.57 -49.07 -110.08
C ALA A 703 -73.31 -49.89 -109.70
N LYS A 704 -72.93 -50.87 -110.52
CA LYS A 704 -71.68 -51.63 -110.38
C LYS A 704 -70.46 -50.70 -110.48
N VAL A 705 -70.45 -49.79 -111.45
CA VAL A 705 -69.40 -48.77 -111.61
C VAL A 705 -69.37 -47.79 -110.43
N ALA A 706 -70.54 -47.34 -109.95
CA ALA A 706 -70.63 -46.44 -108.79
C ALA A 706 -70.07 -47.08 -107.51
N LEU A 707 -70.37 -48.36 -107.25
CA LEU A 707 -69.78 -49.10 -106.13
C LEU A 707 -68.26 -49.23 -106.27
N GLN A 708 -67.75 -49.51 -107.48
CA GLN A 708 -66.32 -49.59 -107.75
C GLN A 708 -65.61 -48.25 -107.51
N GLN A 709 -66.22 -47.12 -107.88
CA GLN A 709 -65.65 -45.80 -107.61
C GLN A 709 -65.50 -45.49 -106.11
N VAL A 710 -66.43 -45.96 -105.27
CA VAL A 710 -66.34 -45.80 -103.82
C VAL A 710 -65.27 -46.73 -103.22
N ILE A 711 -65.10 -47.95 -103.77
CA ILE A 711 -64.00 -48.85 -103.40
C ILE A 711 -62.64 -48.24 -103.73
N ASP A 712 -62.49 -47.70 -104.95
CA ASP A 712 -61.24 -47.12 -105.46
C ASP A 712 -60.88 -45.81 -104.77
N ASN A 713 -61.82 -45.18 -104.06
CA ASN A 713 -61.55 -44.01 -103.24
C ASN A 713 -60.85 -44.44 -101.93
N PRO A 714 -59.55 -44.14 -101.74
CA PRO A 714 -58.82 -44.52 -100.53
C PRO A 714 -59.35 -43.82 -99.26
N LEU A 715 -60.09 -42.71 -99.41
CA LEU A 715 -60.68 -41.95 -98.31
C LEU A 715 -62.13 -42.32 -97.99
N ALA A 716 -62.71 -43.28 -98.73
CA ALA A 716 -64.05 -43.77 -98.43
C ALA A 716 -64.06 -44.42 -97.04
N THR A 717 -64.92 -43.93 -96.17
CA THR A 717 -65.11 -44.50 -94.84
C THR A 717 -65.83 -45.85 -94.92
N ALA A 718 -65.79 -46.61 -93.83
CA ALA A 718 -66.58 -47.84 -93.72
C ALA A 718 -68.09 -47.60 -93.97
N ALA A 719 -68.59 -46.41 -93.59
CA ALA A 719 -69.98 -46.00 -93.83
C ALA A 719 -70.24 -45.63 -95.29
N ASP A 720 -69.31 -44.96 -95.97
CA ASP A 720 -69.42 -44.65 -97.40
C ASP A 720 -69.46 -45.95 -98.24
N LEU A 721 -68.57 -46.90 -97.91
CA LEU A 721 -68.53 -48.22 -98.53
C LEU A 721 -69.83 -49.00 -98.29
N GLN A 722 -70.36 -48.99 -97.06
CA GLN A 722 -71.65 -49.62 -96.76
C GLN A 722 -72.81 -48.99 -97.55
N THR A 723 -72.86 -47.66 -97.60
CA THR A 723 -73.91 -46.92 -98.32
C THR A 723 -73.88 -47.26 -99.82
N ALA A 724 -72.70 -47.36 -100.41
CA ALA A 724 -72.53 -47.73 -101.81
C ALA A 724 -72.96 -49.18 -102.09
N ILE A 725 -72.62 -50.12 -101.18
CA ILE A 725 -73.08 -51.52 -101.26
C ILE A 725 -74.61 -51.58 -101.30
N ASP A 726 -75.26 -50.84 -100.38
CA ASP A 726 -76.71 -50.85 -100.27
C ASP A 726 -77.38 -50.26 -101.52
N GLN A 727 -76.85 -49.17 -102.07
CA GLN A 727 -77.34 -48.58 -103.33
C GLN A 727 -77.20 -49.53 -104.52
N TYR A 728 -76.10 -50.27 -104.62
CA TYR A 728 -75.90 -51.28 -105.66
C TYR A 728 -76.98 -52.37 -105.62
N ARG A 729 -77.26 -52.89 -104.42
CA ARG A 729 -78.32 -53.90 -104.18
C ARG A 729 -79.71 -53.37 -104.47
N ASP A 730 -80.03 -52.17 -103.99
CA ASP A 730 -81.34 -51.55 -104.20
C ASP A 730 -81.62 -51.32 -105.69
N THR A 731 -80.61 -50.91 -106.46
CA THR A 731 -80.74 -50.71 -107.91
C THR A 731 -81.02 -52.03 -108.63
N ALA A 732 -80.28 -53.10 -108.32
CA ALA A 732 -80.53 -54.42 -108.89
C ALA A 732 -81.95 -54.94 -108.59
N LYS A 733 -82.45 -54.67 -107.38
CA LYS A 733 -83.81 -55.04 -106.97
C LYS A 733 -84.89 -54.28 -107.75
N ALA A 734 -84.70 -52.98 -107.95
CA ALA A 734 -85.64 -52.16 -108.73
C ALA A 734 -85.71 -52.59 -110.20
N THR A 735 -84.56 -52.87 -110.82
CA THR A 735 -84.48 -53.34 -112.21
C THR A 735 -85.18 -54.69 -112.39
N ARG A 736 -85.09 -55.57 -111.38
CA ARG A 736 -85.78 -56.86 -111.38
C ARG A 736 -87.30 -56.73 -111.42
N ALA A 737 -87.86 -55.77 -110.70
CA ALA A 737 -89.30 -55.53 -110.73
C ALA A 737 -89.79 -55.15 -112.14
N VAL A 738 -89.02 -54.32 -112.87
CA VAL A 738 -89.34 -53.96 -114.27
C VAL A 738 -89.30 -55.17 -115.19
N ARG A 739 -88.31 -56.07 -115.00
CA ARG A 739 -88.22 -57.36 -115.71
C ARG A 739 -89.44 -58.23 -115.48
N ASP A 740 -89.89 -58.35 -114.23
CA ASP A 740 -91.06 -59.16 -113.87
C ASP A 740 -92.37 -58.60 -114.46
N ASP A 741 -92.53 -57.28 -114.50
CA ASP A 741 -93.69 -56.62 -115.13
C ASP A 741 -93.73 -56.89 -116.64
N ALA A 742 -92.59 -56.79 -117.33
CA ALA A 742 -92.48 -57.09 -118.75
C ALA A 742 -92.76 -58.58 -119.04
N MET A 743 -92.28 -59.49 -118.20
CA MET A 743 -92.62 -60.92 -118.28
C MET A 743 -94.13 -61.16 -118.14
N THR A 744 -94.78 -60.45 -117.21
CA THR A 744 -96.23 -60.55 -116.97
C THR A 744 -97.01 -60.05 -118.19
N ALA A 745 -96.66 -58.88 -118.70
CA ALA A 745 -97.24 -58.33 -119.92
C ALA A 745 -97.00 -59.26 -121.13
N GLY A 746 -95.86 -59.95 -121.14
CA GLY A 746 -95.51 -61.00 -122.09
C GLY A 746 -96.50 -62.15 -122.10
N ALA A 747 -96.76 -62.72 -120.92
CA ALA A 747 -97.72 -63.79 -120.73
C ALA A 747 -99.16 -63.36 -121.07
N ASP A 748 -99.55 -62.14 -120.73
CA ASP A 748 -100.86 -61.58 -121.07
C ASP A 748 -101.03 -61.43 -122.59
N ALA A 749 -99.99 -60.96 -123.29
CA ALA A 749 -100.02 -60.83 -124.74
C ALA A 749 -100.15 -62.20 -125.43
N VAL A 750 -99.45 -63.23 -124.94
CA VAL A 750 -99.63 -64.62 -125.40
C VAL A 750 -101.08 -65.07 -125.20
N THR A 751 -101.62 -64.88 -123.99
CA THR A 751 -102.98 -65.33 -123.63
C THR A 751 -104.06 -64.61 -124.45
N SER A 752 -103.92 -63.30 -124.61
CA SER A 752 -104.84 -62.49 -125.40
C SER A 752 -104.82 -62.90 -126.88
N ALA A 753 -103.66 -63.24 -127.42
CA ALA A 753 -103.52 -63.69 -128.79
C ALA A 753 -104.17 -65.06 -129.05
N GLN A 754 -103.99 -65.99 -128.12
CA GLN A 754 -104.56 -67.34 -128.19
C GLN A 754 -106.09 -67.38 -128.08
N ASN A 755 -106.70 -66.42 -127.39
CA ASN A 755 -108.15 -66.37 -127.20
C ASN A 755 -108.89 -65.51 -128.23
N SER A 756 -108.18 -64.96 -129.22
CA SER A 756 -108.80 -64.14 -130.27
C SER A 756 -109.42 -64.99 -131.37
N ASP A 757 -110.37 -64.43 -132.12
CA ASP A 757 -110.95 -65.08 -133.31
C ASP A 757 -109.88 -65.37 -134.39
N GLN A 758 -108.71 -64.73 -134.29
CA GLN A 758 -107.55 -64.89 -135.15
C GLN A 758 -106.57 -65.96 -134.66
N SER A 759 -106.88 -66.66 -133.57
CA SER A 759 -106.02 -67.69 -132.96
C SER A 759 -105.70 -68.87 -133.89
N GLY A 760 -106.54 -69.10 -134.91
CA GLY A 760 -106.28 -70.07 -135.98
C GLY A 760 -105.31 -69.59 -137.07
N ASP A 761 -104.84 -68.34 -137.05
CA ASP A 761 -103.89 -67.80 -138.05
C ASP A 761 -102.43 -68.12 -137.68
N GLU A 762 -101.71 -68.70 -138.64
CA GLU A 762 -100.33 -69.19 -138.48
C GLU A 762 -99.32 -68.09 -138.11
N ARG A 763 -99.58 -66.82 -138.49
CA ARG A 763 -98.71 -65.68 -138.15
C ARG A 763 -98.78 -65.34 -136.67
N VAL A 764 -99.97 -65.43 -136.07
CA VAL A 764 -100.20 -65.19 -134.64
C VAL A 764 -99.51 -66.26 -133.81
N VAL A 765 -99.58 -67.53 -134.24
CA VAL A 765 -98.92 -68.66 -133.59
C VAL A 765 -97.39 -68.49 -133.55
N THR A 766 -96.79 -68.06 -134.67
CA THR A 766 -95.35 -67.86 -134.76
C THR A 766 -94.86 -66.71 -133.87
N ALA A 767 -95.59 -65.60 -133.83
CA ALA A 767 -95.25 -64.47 -132.97
C ALA A 767 -95.32 -64.84 -131.48
N ILE A 768 -96.30 -65.65 -131.09
CA ILE A 768 -96.43 -66.18 -129.71
C ILE A 768 -95.20 -67.01 -129.34
N GLN A 769 -94.77 -67.92 -130.21
CA GLN A 769 -93.60 -68.77 -129.96
C GLN A 769 -92.33 -67.95 -129.76
N ASN A 770 -92.14 -66.89 -130.56
CA ASN A 770 -90.99 -66.00 -130.43
C ASN A 770 -91.01 -65.22 -129.10
N LEU A 771 -92.16 -64.69 -128.69
CA LEU A 771 -92.30 -64.03 -127.39
C LEU A 771 -92.02 -64.98 -126.22
N GLN A 772 -92.54 -66.21 -126.29
CA GLN A 772 -92.25 -67.23 -125.29
C GLN A 772 -90.75 -67.57 -125.21
N GLN A 773 -90.05 -67.60 -126.36
CA GLN A 773 -88.61 -67.84 -126.41
C GLN A 773 -87.81 -66.67 -125.80
N VAL A 774 -88.14 -65.43 -126.14
CA VAL A 774 -87.46 -64.24 -125.59
C VAL A 774 -87.67 -64.14 -124.08
N MET A 775 -88.88 -64.40 -123.59
CA MET A 775 -89.16 -64.49 -122.15
C MET A 775 -88.36 -65.61 -121.48
N ALA A 776 -88.26 -66.80 -122.10
CA ALA A 776 -87.45 -67.89 -121.54
C ALA A 776 -85.96 -67.54 -121.48
N THR A 777 -85.42 -66.85 -122.49
CA THR A 777 -84.02 -66.42 -122.52
C THR A 777 -83.74 -65.30 -121.50
N ALA A 778 -84.64 -64.32 -121.36
CA ALA A 778 -84.48 -63.25 -120.38
C ALA A 778 -84.58 -63.77 -118.93
N ALA A 779 -85.34 -64.83 -118.68
CA ALA A 779 -85.41 -65.49 -117.37
C ALA A 779 -84.09 -66.18 -116.98
N SER A 780 -83.22 -66.47 -117.95
CA SER A 780 -81.90 -67.07 -117.72
C SER A 780 -80.78 -66.06 -117.46
N ASP A 781 -81.13 -64.79 -117.25
CA ASP A 781 -80.17 -63.69 -117.07
C ASP A 781 -79.16 -63.58 -118.22
N SER A 782 -79.65 -63.72 -119.46
CA SER A 782 -78.79 -63.65 -120.64
C SER A 782 -78.74 -62.23 -121.19
N PRO A 783 -77.58 -61.73 -121.64
CA PRO A 783 -77.51 -60.49 -122.41
C PRO A 783 -78.23 -60.57 -123.76
N ASP A 784 -78.57 -61.78 -124.24
CA ASP A 784 -79.26 -62.01 -125.51
C ASP A 784 -80.78 -61.75 -125.43
N ALA A 785 -81.32 -61.48 -124.24
CA ALA A 785 -82.72 -61.09 -124.06
C ALA A 785 -82.89 -60.20 -122.82
N LEU A 786 -83.08 -58.91 -123.06
CA LEU A 786 -83.32 -57.90 -122.05
C LEU A 786 -84.82 -57.66 -121.83
N THR A 787 -85.19 -56.85 -120.82
CA THR A 787 -86.61 -56.44 -120.64
C THR A 787 -87.16 -55.84 -121.94
N ALA A 788 -86.36 -55.00 -122.60
CA ALA A 788 -86.74 -54.35 -123.86
C ALA A 788 -87.05 -55.35 -124.99
N ASP A 789 -86.36 -56.50 -125.02
CA ASP A 789 -86.60 -57.53 -126.04
C ASP A 789 -87.93 -58.26 -125.80
N ILE A 790 -88.31 -58.49 -124.54
CA ILE A 790 -89.64 -59.02 -124.17
C ILE A 790 -90.73 -58.06 -124.67
N GLU A 791 -90.58 -56.76 -124.42
CA GLU A 791 -91.53 -55.72 -124.86
C GLU A 791 -91.66 -55.63 -126.39
N ALA A 792 -90.54 -55.79 -127.10
CA ALA A 792 -90.53 -55.84 -128.57
C ALA A 792 -91.28 -57.07 -129.09
N ALA A 793 -91.08 -58.24 -128.48
CA ALA A 793 -91.76 -59.48 -128.88
C ALA A 793 -93.28 -59.45 -128.56
N ILE A 794 -93.70 -58.78 -127.48
CA ILE A 794 -95.12 -58.49 -127.18
C ILE A 794 -95.77 -57.70 -128.32
N SER A 795 -95.06 -56.69 -128.81
CA SER A 795 -95.56 -55.83 -129.87
C SER A 795 -95.76 -56.59 -131.18
N ALA A 796 -94.86 -57.53 -131.49
CA ALA A 796 -94.97 -58.41 -132.67
C ALA A 796 -96.19 -59.33 -132.61
N VAL A 797 -96.54 -59.87 -131.42
CA VAL A 797 -97.74 -60.69 -131.21
C VAL A 797 -99.02 -59.92 -131.51
N LYS A 798 -99.14 -58.69 -130.99
CA LYS A 798 -100.30 -57.83 -131.24
C LYS A 798 -100.45 -57.48 -132.72
N GLN A 799 -99.35 -57.19 -133.40
CA GLN A 799 -99.37 -56.86 -134.82
C GLN A 799 -99.84 -58.05 -135.69
N ALA A 800 -99.42 -59.27 -135.35
CA ALA A 800 -99.84 -60.46 -136.07
C ALA A 800 -101.36 -60.69 -136.01
N GLN A 801 -102.01 -60.40 -134.88
CA GLN A 801 -103.47 -60.54 -134.74
C GLN A 801 -104.25 -59.57 -135.64
N VAL A 802 -103.74 -58.35 -135.82
CA VAL A 802 -104.37 -57.33 -136.67
C VAL A 802 -104.36 -57.77 -138.13
N ASP A 803 -103.23 -58.30 -138.59
CA ASP A 803 -103.07 -58.71 -140.00
C ASP A 803 -103.98 -59.90 -140.36
N ALA A 804 -104.25 -60.80 -139.41
CA ALA A 804 -105.14 -61.95 -139.57
C ALA A 804 -106.62 -61.55 -139.74
N ALA A 805 -107.10 -60.58 -138.96
CA ALA A 805 -108.49 -60.12 -139.04
C ALA A 805 -108.82 -59.46 -140.39
N LYS A 806 -107.85 -58.74 -140.96
CA LYS A 806 -108.03 -57.97 -142.20
C LYS A 806 -108.22 -58.87 -143.42
N SER A 807 -107.39 -59.91 -143.57
CA SER A 807 -107.43 -60.83 -144.71
C SER A 807 -108.74 -61.63 -144.80
N ARG A 808 -109.33 -61.95 -143.64
CA ARG A 808 -110.62 -62.63 -143.55
C ARG A 808 -111.78 -61.80 -144.10
N ALA A 809 -111.82 -60.50 -143.79
CA ALA A 809 -112.89 -59.60 -144.22
C ALA A 809 -112.96 -59.46 -145.75
N GLU A 810 -111.80 -59.35 -146.41
CA GLU A 810 -111.70 -59.24 -147.88
C GLU A 810 -112.25 -60.50 -148.59
N ALA A 811 -112.10 -61.68 -147.98
CA ALA A 811 -112.62 -62.93 -148.52
C ALA A 811 -114.15 -63.06 -148.43
N ALA A 812 -114.77 -62.48 -147.40
CA ALA A 812 -116.22 -62.50 -147.20
C ALA A 812 -116.96 -61.58 -148.19
N ASP A 813 -116.37 -60.45 -148.55
CA ASP A 813 -116.90 -59.52 -149.56
C ASP A 813 -116.94 -60.17 -150.95
N LEU A 814 -115.88 -60.90 -151.32
CA LEU A 814 -115.81 -61.68 -152.57
C LEU A 814 -116.89 -62.77 -152.62
N ALA A 815 -117.10 -63.47 -151.51
CA ALA A 815 -118.12 -64.51 -151.39
C ALA A 815 -119.55 -63.96 -151.53
N THR A 816 -119.80 -62.74 -151.02
CA THR A 816 -121.09 -62.04 -151.16
C THR A 816 -121.36 -61.62 -152.61
N ALA A 817 -120.34 -61.19 -153.35
CA ALA A 817 -120.47 -60.83 -154.76
C ALA A 817 -120.85 -62.03 -155.65
N ALA A 818 -120.34 -63.22 -155.35
CA ALA A 818 -120.69 -64.46 -156.06
C ALA A 818 -122.18 -64.83 -155.92
N LEU A 819 -122.82 -64.48 -154.80
CA LEU A 819 -124.26 -64.70 -154.57
C LEU A 819 -125.17 -63.80 -155.42
N GLN A 820 -124.71 -62.69 -156.01
CA GLN A 820 -125.61 -61.78 -156.75
C GLN A 820 -125.80 -62.13 -158.24
N GLN A 821 -124.94 -62.99 -158.82
CA GLN A 821 -124.94 -63.24 -160.27
C GLN A 821 -125.94 -64.31 -160.78
N THR A 822 -126.58 -65.11 -159.91
CA THR A 822 -127.41 -66.26 -160.34
C THR A 822 -128.91 -65.96 -160.62
N GLY A 823 -129.27 -64.70 -160.85
CA GLY A 823 -130.67 -64.21 -160.95
C GLY A 823 -131.61 -64.79 -162.05
N PRO A 824 -131.17 -65.22 -163.25
CA PRO A 824 -132.10 -65.69 -164.30
C PRO A 824 -132.53 -67.17 -164.20
N VAL A 825 -131.84 -67.97 -163.38
CA VAL A 825 -132.01 -69.44 -163.26
C VAL A 825 -132.45 -69.89 -161.86
N THR A 826 -132.96 -68.97 -161.03
CA THR A 826 -133.30 -69.18 -159.61
C THR A 826 -134.34 -70.26 -159.33
N ASN A 827 -135.00 -70.80 -160.37
CA ASN A 827 -136.05 -71.82 -160.22
C ASN A 827 -135.55 -73.25 -160.47
N GLU A 828 -134.24 -73.45 -160.61
CA GLU A 828 -133.60 -74.77 -160.69
C GLU A 828 -133.05 -75.20 -159.31
N ALA A 829 -133.35 -76.43 -158.87
CA ALA A 829 -133.15 -76.88 -157.48
C ALA A 829 -131.68 -76.91 -157.00
N ASP A 830 -130.72 -77.11 -157.90
CA ASP A 830 -129.31 -77.29 -157.53
C ASP A 830 -128.61 -75.95 -157.20
N VAL A 831 -129.06 -74.84 -157.81
CA VAL A 831 -128.49 -73.50 -157.60
C VAL A 831 -128.91 -72.89 -156.24
N ALA A 832 -130.06 -73.30 -155.70
CA ALA A 832 -130.55 -72.83 -154.40
C ALA A 832 -129.74 -73.36 -153.20
N THR A 833 -129.20 -74.58 -153.31
CA THR A 833 -128.42 -75.22 -152.23
C THR A 833 -127.03 -74.62 -152.10
N ALA A 834 -126.33 -74.39 -153.22
CA ALA A 834 -124.97 -73.83 -153.21
C ALA A 834 -124.91 -72.40 -152.64
N ARG A 835 -125.95 -71.59 -152.87
CA ARG A 835 -126.07 -70.25 -152.29
C ARG A 835 -126.18 -70.27 -150.76
N THR A 836 -126.90 -71.24 -150.21
CA THR A 836 -127.14 -71.33 -148.76
C THR A 836 -125.85 -71.65 -148.01
N ASN A 837 -125.02 -72.56 -148.54
CA ASN A 837 -123.74 -72.92 -147.92
C ASN A 837 -122.72 -71.77 -147.95
N LEU A 838 -122.65 -71.04 -149.07
CA LEU A 838 -121.77 -69.89 -149.18
C LEU A 838 -122.18 -68.75 -148.23
N GLN A 839 -123.49 -68.54 -148.07
CA GLN A 839 -124.02 -67.58 -147.09
C GLN A 839 -123.67 -67.96 -145.65
N THR A 840 -123.78 -69.25 -145.28
CA THR A 840 -123.42 -69.72 -143.93
C THR A 840 -121.96 -69.46 -143.58
N LEU A 841 -121.04 -69.61 -144.54
CA LEU A 841 -119.60 -69.38 -144.31
C LEU A 841 -119.24 -67.90 -144.22
N ILE A 842 -119.97 -67.03 -144.93
CA ILE A 842 -119.88 -65.56 -144.78
C ILE A 842 -120.37 -65.14 -143.40
N ASP A 843 -121.45 -65.75 -142.92
CA ASP A 843 -122.09 -65.40 -141.65
C ASP A 843 -121.37 -65.99 -140.43
N ASP A 844 -120.46 -66.96 -140.60
CA ASP A 844 -119.62 -67.52 -139.53
C ASP A 844 -118.35 -66.68 -139.32
N PRO A 845 -118.17 -65.95 -138.21
CA PRO A 845 -117.03 -65.08 -137.95
C PRO A 845 -115.70 -65.81 -137.67
N THR A 846 -115.71 -67.14 -137.56
CA THR A 846 -114.52 -67.97 -137.34
C THR A 846 -114.03 -68.65 -138.62
N SER A 847 -114.80 -68.55 -139.71
CA SER A 847 -114.39 -69.04 -141.02
C SER A 847 -113.12 -68.34 -141.48
N THR A 848 -112.10 -69.09 -141.83
CA THR A 848 -110.84 -68.51 -142.31
C THR A 848 -111.03 -67.92 -143.71
N GLU A 849 -110.11 -67.04 -144.12
CA GLU A 849 -110.04 -66.59 -145.51
C GLU A 849 -110.09 -67.79 -146.50
N GLN A 850 -109.49 -68.91 -146.11
CA GLN A 850 -109.45 -70.13 -146.90
C GLN A 850 -110.81 -70.84 -146.97
N ASP A 851 -111.57 -70.85 -145.86
CA ASP A 851 -112.91 -71.46 -145.80
C ASP A 851 -113.91 -70.73 -146.72
N LEU A 852 -113.86 -69.40 -146.76
CA LEU A 852 -114.68 -68.56 -147.64
C LEU A 852 -114.36 -68.74 -149.13
N LYS A 853 -113.07 -68.86 -149.46
CA LYS A 853 -112.62 -69.11 -150.84
C LYS A 853 -113.08 -70.46 -151.38
N ASN A 854 -113.08 -71.50 -150.55
CA ASN A 854 -113.46 -72.84 -150.96
C ASN A 854 -114.95 -73.00 -151.28
N ALA A 855 -115.84 -72.21 -150.68
CA ALA A 855 -117.28 -72.33 -150.91
C ALA A 855 -117.77 -71.60 -152.18
N MET A 856 -117.04 -70.59 -152.68
CA MET A 856 -117.43 -69.83 -153.88
C MET A 856 -117.43 -70.67 -155.17
N THR A 857 -116.59 -71.69 -155.26
CA THR A 857 -116.41 -72.52 -156.47
C THR A 857 -117.62 -73.41 -156.79
N GLY A 858 -118.44 -73.77 -155.80
CA GLY A 858 -119.61 -74.65 -155.99
C GLY A 858 -120.82 -74.02 -156.69
N VAL A 859 -120.89 -72.69 -156.86
CA VAL A 859 -122.04 -71.95 -157.42
C VAL A 859 -122.05 -71.92 -158.97
N SER A 860 -120.99 -72.38 -159.64
CA SER A 860 -120.75 -72.09 -161.07
C SER A 860 -121.15 -73.18 -162.09
N ASP A 861 -121.62 -74.38 -161.71
CA ASP A 861 -121.58 -75.59 -162.58
C ASP A 861 -122.96 -76.22 -162.99
N GLY A 862 -124.11 -75.57 -162.73
CA GLY A 862 -125.45 -76.20 -162.76
C GLY A 862 -126.32 -76.17 -164.03
N GLY A 863 -125.88 -75.72 -165.21
CA GLY A 863 -126.77 -75.59 -166.38
C GLY A 863 -126.18 -75.97 -167.75
N ASN A 864 -126.34 -77.23 -168.19
CA ASN A 864 -126.48 -77.59 -169.62
C ASN A 864 -126.96 -79.06 -169.84
N GLY A 865 -128.09 -79.27 -170.53
CA GLY A 865 -128.46 -80.57 -171.11
C GLY A 865 -129.83 -80.64 -171.83
N SER A 866 -129.90 -80.26 -173.13
CA SER A 866 -130.55 -81.00 -174.26
C SER A 866 -131.09 -80.12 -175.42
N LYS A 867 -130.40 -80.11 -176.57
CA LYS A 867 -130.80 -80.60 -177.93
C LYS A 867 -129.72 -80.26 -178.98
N ASP A 868 -129.36 -81.27 -179.81
CA ASP A 868 -128.39 -81.33 -180.94
C ASP A 868 -126.89 -81.12 -180.67
#